data_AF-A0A3N7EC05-F1
#
_entry.id   AF-A0A3N7EC05-F1
#
_cell.length_a   1.000
_cell.length_b   1.000
_cell.length_c   1.000
_cell.angle_alpha   90.00
_cell.angle_beta   90.00
_cell.angle_gamma   90.00
#
_symmetry.space_group_name_H-M   'P 1'
#
loop_
_entity.id
_entity.type
_entity.pdbx_description
1 polymer ?
#
loop_
_entity_poly.entity_id
_entity_poly.type
_entity_poly.pdbx_seq_one_letter_code
_entity_poly.pdbx_strand_id
1 'polypeptide(L)'
;MTKYFKWQGIIFNLCIMLNCLLVFLLCFGDQLKVPVFLQVLGRAHPLVLHFPIVLLLLAFVFEVMATSSKQILLKELANWVLLAACFTTVMAALMGLFLSKESGYDGNEVAIHKWLGAICALLSFLWYAARNTIRKSKLAVTLAGICASLFLLAAGHYGANLTHGDDFLLLPIKAGEATPKVSLADAVVYQHLVKPIIQQKCISCHNSSKAKGGLIMENEQSLLKGGKNGKLWNLAEADFGRMMQRIHLPEEHKDHMPPKGKLQLTDQEVKVLYLWIKGGASFTQKVIALAPSDSLRTIAANFLSNDNNEDQNLPALDKGKVAQLNTDYRSVVPVDVGSAAVAVSFYGTAQYNPKQLAELDAIKNNIVSLQLSKMPLSDEELKVIGNFVNLRRLNLAFTNVKGSGLKYLIGLNNLNELSLSGTGVNAGMLNPLKKLKKLKTVQLWNTPINEKEMGSLKGGFPGIRFDMGFNGDTVKAKLNAPVIDGGKKTFKSEISVKIKSSIRSAVIRYTLDGSEPDSIKSPVYKAPINIGKSTVIKAKSYLKGWISSNTTLENFYRSNLSPDSISLVTLPDKKFAVKTNNALFDGELGPLSFSAGTSWTAYRETPLEAFLFFKQPVMVGSVAFRSLIDIGSFIMPPSEIEIWGGSNTASLSLLKKLKPVQPTKESMPYIENYSCSFQQKKVAVIKLIVKPLRSLPAWHPGKGDKGWVFIDEVFLN
;
A
#
# COMPACT_ATOMS: atom_id res chain seq x y z
N MET A 1 -44.80 17.39 41.25
CA MET A 1 -43.67 16.45 41.23
C MET A 1 -43.60 15.78 39.86
N THR A 2 -42.71 16.34 39.03
CA THR A 2 -42.17 15.93 37.72
C THR A 2 -42.82 14.78 36.94
N LYS A 3 -43.59 15.17 35.90
CA LYS A 3 -43.85 14.37 34.68
C LYS A 3 -42.53 14.01 34.00
N TYR A 4 -41.93 12.88 34.38
CA TYR A 4 -40.90 12.26 33.54
C TYR A 4 -41.57 11.66 32.30
N PHE A 5 -41.17 12.09 31.12
CA PHE A 5 -41.54 11.47 29.84
C PHE A 5 -41.32 9.95 29.92
N LYS A 6 -42.34 9.15 29.54
CA LYS A 6 -42.32 7.67 29.61
C LYS A 6 -41.43 7.02 28.53
N TRP A 7 -40.17 7.42 28.43
CA TRP A 7 -39.21 6.91 27.45
C TRP A 7 -39.07 5.38 27.47
N GLN A 8 -39.14 4.75 28.65
CA GLN A 8 -39.11 3.28 28.78
C GLN A 8 -40.26 2.60 28.02
N GLY A 9 -41.46 3.19 28.07
CA GLY A 9 -42.63 2.64 27.37
C GLY A 9 -42.49 2.76 25.86
N ILE A 10 -41.94 3.88 25.38
CA ILE A 10 -41.67 4.09 23.95
C ILE A 10 -40.64 3.08 23.44
N ILE A 11 -39.52 2.93 24.13
CA ILE A 11 -38.45 1.98 23.74
C ILE A 11 -38.97 0.55 23.81
N PHE A 12 -39.77 0.20 24.81
CA PHE A 12 -40.38 -1.13 24.90
C PHE A 12 -41.34 -1.42 23.74
N ASN A 13 -42.23 -0.47 23.40
CA ASN A 13 -43.11 -0.61 22.25
C ASN A 13 -42.33 -0.71 20.93
N LEU A 14 -41.21 0.01 20.82
CA LEU A 14 -40.30 -0.12 19.69
C LEU A 14 -39.67 -1.51 19.65
N CYS A 15 -39.24 -2.07 20.78
CA CYS A 15 -38.76 -3.46 20.83
C CYS A 15 -39.82 -4.47 20.40
N ILE A 16 -41.10 -4.28 20.75
CA ILE A 16 -42.20 -5.12 20.25
C ILE A 16 -42.26 -5.05 18.73
N MET A 17 -42.34 -3.84 18.18
CA MET A 17 -42.41 -3.62 16.73
C MET A 17 -41.22 -4.26 16.01
N LEU A 18 -39.99 -4.08 16.52
CA LEU A 18 -38.77 -4.62 15.92
C LEU A 18 -38.70 -6.15 16.01
N ASN A 19 -39.18 -6.76 17.11
CA ASN A 19 -39.23 -8.22 17.21
C ASN A 19 -40.31 -8.80 16.29
N CYS A 20 -41.47 -8.16 16.17
CA CYS A 20 -42.48 -8.54 15.18
C CYS A 20 -41.93 -8.45 13.75
N LEU A 21 -41.20 -7.37 13.43
CA LEU A 21 -40.53 -7.21 12.15
C LEU A 21 -39.48 -8.32 11.93
N LEU A 22 -38.66 -8.61 12.94
CA LEU A 22 -37.64 -9.67 12.88
C LEU A 22 -38.27 -11.04 12.57
N VAL A 23 -39.33 -11.41 13.31
CA VAL A 23 -40.05 -12.68 13.07
C VAL A 23 -40.68 -12.72 11.69
N PHE A 24 -41.33 -11.63 11.27
CA PHE A 24 -41.89 -11.52 9.92
C PHE A 24 -40.82 -11.73 8.84
N LEU A 25 -39.69 -11.01 8.94
CA LEU A 25 -38.60 -11.12 7.97
C LEU A 25 -37.90 -12.49 8.00
N LEU A 26 -37.92 -13.19 9.13
CA LEU A 26 -37.41 -14.57 9.21
C LEU A 26 -38.34 -15.55 8.48
N CYS A 27 -39.64 -15.43 8.66
CA CYS A 27 -40.64 -16.28 7.99
C CYS A 27 -40.65 -16.08 6.47
N PHE A 28 -40.49 -14.83 6.01
CA PHE A 28 -40.48 -14.47 4.58
C PHE A 28 -39.07 -14.25 4.04
N GLY A 29 -38.05 -14.79 4.71
CA GLY A 29 -36.65 -14.49 4.44
C GLY A 29 -36.20 -14.83 3.02
N ASP A 30 -36.78 -15.85 2.38
CA ASP A 30 -36.39 -16.25 1.01
C ASP A 30 -36.87 -15.28 -0.07
N GLN A 31 -37.89 -14.48 0.25
CA GLN A 31 -38.43 -13.44 -0.63
C GLN A 31 -37.82 -12.05 -0.33
N LEU A 32 -37.02 -11.93 0.72
CA LEU A 32 -36.44 -10.67 1.17
C LEU A 32 -35.34 -10.19 0.21
N LYS A 33 -35.61 -9.07 -0.48
CA LYS A 33 -34.62 -8.31 -1.26
C LYS A 33 -34.25 -7.04 -0.49
N VAL A 34 -32.97 -6.91 -0.12
CA VAL A 34 -32.46 -5.78 0.66
C VAL A 34 -31.96 -4.67 -0.29
N PRO A 35 -32.59 -3.48 -0.31
CA PRO A 35 -32.12 -2.32 -1.06
C PRO A 35 -30.69 -1.91 -0.69
N VAL A 36 -29.96 -1.32 -1.64
CA VAL A 36 -28.54 -0.93 -1.46
C VAL A 36 -28.31 -0.05 -0.23
N PHE A 37 -29.21 0.89 0.06
CA PHE A 37 -29.06 1.76 1.24
C PHE A 37 -29.23 0.98 2.57
N LEU A 38 -30.06 -0.07 2.61
CA LEU A 38 -30.22 -0.92 3.80
C LEU A 38 -29.04 -1.91 3.98
N GLN A 39 -28.27 -2.19 2.93
CA GLN A 39 -27.03 -2.98 3.06
C GLN A 39 -26.02 -2.28 3.97
N VAL A 40 -26.02 -0.95 4.02
CA VAL A 40 -25.18 -0.19 4.97
C VAL A 40 -25.52 -0.55 6.42
N LEU A 41 -26.81 -0.69 6.74
CA LEU A 41 -27.23 -1.15 8.06
C LEU A 41 -26.82 -2.60 8.32
N GLY A 42 -26.88 -3.46 7.30
CA GLY A 42 -26.36 -4.82 7.42
C GLY A 42 -24.88 -4.86 7.76
N ARG A 43 -24.06 -4.10 7.04
CA ARG A 43 -22.61 -3.98 7.27
C ARG A 43 -22.26 -3.35 8.62
N ALA A 44 -23.19 -2.63 9.26
CA ALA A 44 -23.01 -2.11 10.61
C ALA A 44 -23.20 -3.18 11.72
N HIS A 45 -23.60 -4.41 11.39
CA HIS A 45 -23.77 -5.48 12.39
C HIS A 45 -22.52 -5.67 13.30
N PRO A 46 -21.27 -5.75 12.79
CA PRO A 46 -20.08 -5.86 13.65
C PRO A 46 -19.85 -4.65 14.57
N LEU A 47 -20.31 -3.47 14.17
CA LEU A 47 -20.23 -2.27 15.01
C LEU A 47 -21.18 -2.36 16.21
N VAL A 48 -22.37 -2.93 16.01
CA VAL A 48 -23.43 -2.97 17.03
C VAL A 48 -23.38 -4.23 17.89
N LEU A 49 -22.80 -5.35 17.43
CA LEU A 49 -22.83 -6.64 18.13
C LEU A 49 -22.20 -6.63 19.53
N HIS A 50 -21.30 -5.69 19.82
CA HIS A 50 -20.64 -5.60 21.13
C HIS A 50 -21.58 -5.09 22.22
N PHE A 51 -22.59 -4.28 21.87
CA PHE A 51 -23.55 -3.72 22.83
C PHE A 51 -24.46 -4.80 23.44
N PRO A 52 -25.14 -5.67 22.67
CA PRO A 52 -25.91 -6.79 23.23
C PRO A 52 -25.10 -7.67 24.17
N ILE A 53 -23.85 -7.97 23.79
CA ILE A 53 -22.98 -8.86 24.57
C ILE A 53 -22.75 -8.28 25.96
N VAL A 54 -22.25 -7.05 26.02
CA VAL A 54 -21.92 -6.42 27.30
C VAL A 54 -23.20 -6.12 28.10
N LEU A 55 -24.25 -5.60 27.46
CA LEU A 55 -25.47 -5.19 28.15
C LEU A 55 -26.29 -6.37 28.69
N LEU A 56 -26.33 -7.53 28.01
CA LEU A 56 -27.01 -8.72 28.53
C LEU A 56 -26.28 -9.33 29.72
N LEU A 57 -24.95 -9.42 29.66
CA LEU A 57 -24.13 -9.90 30.79
C LEU A 57 -24.25 -8.95 31.99
N LEU A 58 -24.23 -7.64 31.73
CA LEU A 58 -24.41 -6.63 32.77
C LEU A 58 -25.84 -6.63 33.33
N ALA A 59 -26.86 -6.82 32.48
CA ALA A 59 -28.25 -6.98 32.91
C ALA A 59 -28.40 -8.20 33.82
N PHE A 60 -27.76 -9.33 33.51
CA PHE A 60 -27.77 -10.50 34.38
C PHE A 60 -27.25 -10.17 35.78
N VAL A 61 -26.09 -9.52 35.88
CA VAL A 61 -25.51 -9.11 37.17
C VAL A 61 -26.47 -8.18 37.92
N PHE A 62 -26.97 -7.13 37.27
CA PHE A 62 -27.88 -6.17 37.92
C PHE A 62 -29.23 -6.78 38.31
N GLU A 63 -29.78 -7.69 37.53
CA GLU A 63 -31.03 -8.40 37.86
C GLU A 63 -30.85 -9.27 39.11
N VAL A 64 -29.74 -10.02 39.20
CA VAL A 64 -29.43 -10.81 40.41
C VAL A 64 -29.29 -9.91 41.64
N MET A 65 -28.56 -8.79 41.52
CA MET A 65 -28.41 -7.83 42.63
C MET A 65 -29.75 -7.18 43.00
N ALA A 66 -30.59 -6.86 42.01
CA ALA A 66 -31.91 -6.26 42.20
C ALA A 66 -32.90 -7.17 42.95
N THR A 67 -32.79 -8.50 42.82
CA THR A 67 -33.62 -9.44 43.60
C THR A 67 -33.32 -9.40 45.10
N SER A 68 -32.08 -9.13 45.47
CA SER A 68 -31.62 -9.16 46.87
C SER A 68 -31.63 -7.77 47.53
N SER A 69 -31.86 -6.71 46.76
CA SER A 69 -31.77 -5.32 47.22
C SER A 69 -33.13 -4.66 47.43
N LYS A 70 -33.23 -3.84 48.48
CA LYS A 70 -34.37 -2.93 48.73
C LYS A 70 -34.20 -1.59 48.01
N GLN A 71 -33.04 -1.31 47.40
CA GLN A 71 -32.76 -0.03 46.75
C GLN A 71 -33.55 0.13 45.44
N ILE A 72 -34.36 1.19 45.36
CA ILE A 72 -35.19 1.51 44.18
C ILE A 72 -34.30 1.80 42.97
N LEU A 73 -33.23 2.59 43.16
CA LEU A 73 -32.27 2.95 42.11
C LEU A 73 -31.66 1.75 41.41
N LEU A 74 -31.31 0.69 42.14
CA LEU A 74 -30.72 -0.52 41.56
C LEU A 74 -31.73 -1.28 40.68
N LYS A 75 -33.00 -1.32 41.09
CA LYS A 75 -34.08 -1.93 40.31
C LYS A 75 -34.39 -1.13 39.05
N GLU A 76 -34.34 0.20 39.13
CA GLU A 76 -34.46 1.08 37.97
C GLU A 76 -33.29 0.93 37.00
N LEU A 77 -32.06 0.86 37.52
CA LEU A 77 -30.87 0.62 36.71
C LEU A 77 -30.95 -0.75 36.00
N ALA A 78 -31.31 -1.82 36.72
CA ALA A 78 -31.51 -3.15 36.13
C ALA A 78 -32.56 -3.12 35.00
N ASN A 79 -33.68 -2.41 35.20
CA ASN A 79 -34.69 -2.21 34.15
C ASN A 79 -34.10 -1.52 32.91
N TRP A 80 -33.35 -0.43 33.09
CA TRP A 80 -32.79 0.32 31.97
C TRP A 80 -31.74 -0.49 31.20
N VAL A 81 -30.85 -1.18 31.91
CA VAL A 81 -29.81 -2.01 31.29
C VAL A 81 -30.45 -3.18 30.53
N LEU A 82 -31.44 -3.87 31.10
CA LEU A 82 -32.13 -4.96 30.42
C LEU A 82 -32.94 -4.47 29.20
N LEU A 83 -33.56 -3.28 29.29
CA LEU A 83 -34.27 -2.68 28.16
C LEU A 83 -33.32 -2.29 27.03
N ALA A 84 -32.17 -1.69 27.36
CA ALA A 84 -31.13 -1.35 26.40
C ALA A 84 -30.53 -2.61 25.75
N ALA A 85 -30.33 -3.67 26.54
CA ALA A 85 -29.91 -4.98 26.05
C ALA A 85 -30.92 -5.55 25.05
N CYS A 86 -32.21 -5.56 25.38
CA CYS A 86 -33.28 -6.01 24.48
C CYS A 86 -33.28 -5.22 23.16
N PHE A 87 -33.21 -3.89 23.24
CA PHE A 87 -33.23 -3.02 22.05
C PHE A 87 -32.02 -3.26 21.14
N THR A 88 -30.82 -3.29 21.71
CA THR A 88 -29.60 -3.52 20.93
C THR A 88 -29.55 -4.94 20.36
N THR A 89 -30.09 -5.94 21.07
CA THR A 89 -30.12 -7.34 20.59
C THR A 89 -31.00 -7.51 19.35
N VAL A 90 -32.22 -6.96 19.36
CA VAL A 90 -33.11 -7.04 18.19
C VAL A 90 -32.55 -6.24 17.00
N MET A 91 -31.91 -5.09 17.27
CA MET A 91 -31.23 -4.31 16.22
C MET A 91 -30.06 -5.07 15.61
N ALA A 92 -29.21 -5.70 16.42
CA ALA A 92 -28.12 -6.52 15.94
C ALA A 92 -28.61 -7.71 15.11
N ALA A 93 -29.69 -8.38 15.53
CA ALA A 93 -30.30 -9.48 14.79
C ALA A 93 -30.86 -9.04 13.42
N LEU A 94 -31.57 -7.89 13.36
CA LEU A 94 -32.07 -7.32 12.11
C LEU A 94 -30.94 -6.93 11.15
N MET A 95 -29.90 -6.28 11.66
CA MET A 95 -28.71 -5.94 10.86
C MET A 95 -27.99 -7.20 10.35
N GLY A 96 -27.85 -8.22 11.19
CA GLY A 96 -27.27 -9.51 10.80
C GLY A 96 -28.08 -10.18 9.69
N LEU A 97 -29.41 -10.12 9.77
CA LEU A 97 -30.32 -10.64 8.74
C LEU A 97 -30.17 -9.91 7.39
N PHE A 98 -29.96 -8.59 7.41
CA PHE A 98 -29.68 -7.82 6.19
C PHE A 98 -28.32 -8.17 5.60
N LEU A 99 -27.31 -8.33 6.45
CA LEU A 99 -25.95 -8.71 6.03
C LEU A 99 -25.93 -10.09 5.38
N SER A 100 -26.72 -11.04 5.89
CA SER A 100 -26.80 -12.41 5.34
C SER A 100 -27.43 -12.48 3.94
N LYS A 101 -27.95 -11.37 3.40
CA LYS A 101 -28.45 -11.29 2.01
C LYS A 101 -27.43 -10.75 1.03
N GLU A 102 -26.26 -10.29 1.49
CA GLU A 102 -25.16 -9.96 0.60
C GLU A 102 -24.51 -11.22 0.02
N SER A 103 -23.97 -11.12 -1.20
CA SER A 103 -23.34 -12.25 -1.88
C SER A 103 -22.13 -12.79 -1.11
N GLY A 104 -22.10 -14.10 -0.86
CA GLY A 104 -20.99 -14.78 -0.20
C GLY A 104 -21.21 -15.06 1.29
N TYR A 105 -22.44 -14.94 1.80
CA TYR A 105 -22.87 -15.46 3.09
C TYR A 105 -23.94 -16.53 2.85
N ASP A 106 -23.49 -17.78 2.67
CA ASP A 106 -24.34 -18.92 2.32
C ASP A 106 -23.92 -20.12 3.20
N GLY A 107 -24.81 -21.07 3.46
CA GLY A 107 -24.46 -22.31 4.18
C GLY A 107 -25.08 -22.45 5.59
N ASN A 108 -24.85 -23.61 6.19
CA ASN A 108 -25.51 -24.04 7.43
C ASN A 108 -25.12 -23.19 8.64
N GLU A 109 -23.85 -22.80 8.75
CA GLU A 109 -23.34 -21.96 9.84
C GLU A 109 -24.01 -20.59 9.88
N VAL A 110 -24.25 -19.98 8.71
CA VAL A 110 -25.01 -18.72 8.58
C VAL A 110 -26.44 -18.90 9.07
N ALA A 111 -27.07 -20.03 8.74
CA ALA A 111 -28.42 -20.35 9.18
C ALA A 111 -28.50 -20.54 10.70
N ILE A 112 -27.57 -21.27 11.30
CA ILE A 112 -27.48 -21.49 12.75
C ILE A 112 -27.28 -20.15 13.46
N HIS A 113 -26.29 -19.34 13.04
CA HIS A 113 -26.02 -18.04 13.65
C HIS A 113 -27.23 -17.09 13.57
N LYS A 114 -27.92 -17.06 12.42
CA LYS A 114 -29.14 -16.27 12.21
C LYS A 114 -30.23 -16.64 13.21
N TRP A 115 -30.49 -17.94 13.40
CA TRP A 115 -31.50 -18.40 14.36
C TRP A 115 -31.11 -18.15 15.81
N LEU A 116 -29.84 -18.37 16.17
CA LEU A 116 -29.34 -18.06 17.51
C LEU A 116 -29.48 -16.58 17.84
N GLY A 117 -29.16 -15.68 16.89
CA GLY A 117 -29.35 -14.24 17.06
C GLY A 117 -30.83 -13.86 17.25
N ALA A 118 -31.73 -14.47 16.48
CA ALA A 118 -33.17 -14.25 16.61
C ALA A 118 -33.74 -14.75 17.95
N ILE A 119 -33.32 -15.94 18.38
CA ILE A 119 -33.73 -16.51 19.67
C ILE A 119 -33.19 -15.65 20.82
N CYS A 120 -31.94 -15.16 20.74
CA CYS A 120 -31.40 -14.20 21.72
C CYS A 120 -32.28 -12.95 21.83
N ALA A 121 -32.71 -12.36 20.70
CA ALA A 121 -33.57 -11.19 20.68
C ALA A 121 -34.92 -11.47 21.37
N LEU A 122 -35.57 -12.58 21.02
CA LEU A 122 -36.85 -12.98 21.60
C LEU A 122 -36.74 -13.31 23.09
N LEU A 123 -35.72 -14.05 23.52
CA LEU A 123 -35.50 -14.39 24.93
C LEU A 123 -35.23 -13.13 25.77
N SER A 124 -34.40 -12.21 25.27
CA SER A 124 -34.14 -10.93 25.97
C SER A 124 -35.40 -10.07 26.11
N PHE A 125 -36.25 -10.07 25.07
CA PHE A 125 -37.54 -9.38 25.09
C PHE A 125 -38.51 -10.03 26.09
N LEU A 126 -38.65 -11.36 26.06
CA LEU A 126 -39.50 -12.10 27.00
C LEU A 126 -39.04 -11.92 28.46
N TRP A 127 -37.72 -11.90 28.69
CA TRP A 127 -37.15 -11.62 30.00
C TRP A 127 -37.56 -10.21 30.48
N TYR A 128 -37.42 -9.18 29.63
CA TYR A 128 -37.85 -7.83 29.99
C TYR A 128 -39.38 -7.74 30.20
N ALA A 129 -40.19 -8.37 29.35
CA ALA A 129 -41.64 -8.36 29.45
C ALA A 129 -42.13 -9.02 30.76
N ALA A 130 -41.53 -10.15 31.13
CA ALA A 130 -41.86 -10.90 32.35
C ALA A 130 -41.03 -10.50 33.58
N ARG A 131 -40.21 -9.43 33.52
CA ARG A 131 -39.23 -9.07 34.55
C ARG A 131 -39.82 -8.97 35.97
N ASN A 132 -41.02 -8.42 36.12
CA ASN A 132 -41.67 -8.28 37.43
C ASN A 132 -42.05 -9.64 38.03
N THR A 133 -42.43 -10.61 37.20
CA THR A 133 -42.74 -11.98 37.61
C THR A 133 -41.47 -12.77 37.89
N ILE A 134 -40.48 -12.69 37.00
CA ILE A 134 -39.19 -13.39 37.13
C ILE A 134 -38.44 -12.92 38.39
N ARG A 135 -38.44 -11.61 38.70
CA ARG A 135 -37.80 -11.05 39.89
C ARG A 135 -38.39 -11.51 41.23
N LYS A 136 -39.57 -12.17 41.25
CA LYS A 136 -40.12 -12.77 42.47
C LYS A 136 -39.29 -13.95 42.97
N SER A 137 -38.50 -14.57 42.10
CA SER A 137 -37.64 -15.71 42.44
C SER A 137 -36.21 -15.46 41.97
N LYS A 138 -35.27 -15.46 42.92
CA LYS A 138 -33.83 -15.36 42.59
C LYS A 138 -33.37 -16.49 41.67
N LEU A 139 -33.91 -17.69 41.85
CA LEU A 139 -33.63 -18.83 40.98
C LEU A 139 -34.10 -18.56 39.55
N ALA A 140 -35.31 -17.99 39.36
CA ALA A 140 -35.83 -17.67 38.03
C ALA A 140 -34.99 -16.61 37.31
N VAL A 141 -34.52 -15.58 38.03
CA VAL A 141 -33.60 -14.58 37.48
C VAL A 141 -32.27 -15.21 37.07
N THR A 142 -31.71 -16.08 37.92
CA THR A 142 -30.44 -16.77 37.62
C THR A 142 -30.57 -17.67 36.40
N LEU A 143 -31.65 -18.44 36.30
CA LEU A 143 -31.90 -19.32 35.14
C LEU A 143 -32.10 -18.51 33.86
N ALA A 144 -32.85 -17.41 33.90
CA ALA A 144 -33.03 -16.52 32.75
C ALA A 144 -31.68 -15.92 32.29
N GLY A 145 -30.85 -15.47 33.22
CA GLY A 145 -29.52 -14.92 32.93
C GLY A 145 -28.53 -15.95 32.38
N ILE A 146 -28.49 -17.16 32.94
CA ILE A 146 -27.67 -18.26 32.42
C ILE A 146 -28.14 -18.64 31.02
N CYS A 147 -29.45 -18.80 30.80
CA CYS A 147 -30.01 -19.13 29.49
C CYS A 147 -29.63 -18.07 28.45
N ALA A 148 -29.83 -16.78 28.75
CA ALA A 148 -29.44 -15.69 27.87
C ALA A 148 -27.92 -15.70 27.58
N SER A 149 -27.09 -15.98 28.59
CA SER A 149 -25.64 -16.03 28.44
C SER A 149 -25.19 -17.21 27.57
N LEU A 150 -25.81 -18.39 27.71
CA LEU A 150 -25.50 -19.57 26.90
C LEU A 150 -25.85 -19.35 25.42
N PHE A 151 -27.03 -18.80 25.15
CA PHE A 151 -27.43 -18.46 23.78
C PHE A 151 -26.53 -17.37 23.18
N LEU A 152 -26.15 -16.36 23.98
CA LEU A 152 -25.21 -15.32 23.56
C LEU A 152 -23.82 -15.89 23.24
N LEU A 153 -23.30 -16.81 24.06
CA LEU A 153 -22.03 -17.50 23.81
C LEU A 153 -22.09 -18.35 22.55
N ALA A 154 -23.18 -19.10 22.36
CA ALA A 154 -23.39 -19.88 21.14
C ALA A 154 -23.44 -18.95 19.91
N ALA A 155 -24.25 -17.89 19.95
CA ALA A 155 -24.34 -16.91 18.86
C ALA A 155 -22.97 -16.28 18.55
N GLY A 156 -22.21 -15.92 19.59
CA GLY A 156 -20.85 -15.40 19.46
C GLY A 156 -19.86 -16.39 18.86
N HIS A 157 -19.89 -17.66 19.27
CA HIS A 157 -19.05 -18.72 18.71
C HIS A 157 -19.29 -18.90 17.22
N TYR A 158 -20.55 -19.09 16.82
CA TYR A 158 -20.91 -19.24 15.41
C TYR A 158 -20.63 -17.95 14.60
N GLY A 159 -20.79 -16.76 15.21
CA GLY A 159 -20.40 -15.49 14.59
C GLY A 159 -18.89 -15.35 14.37
N ALA A 160 -18.09 -15.84 15.32
CA ALA A 160 -16.63 -15.90 15.19
C ALA A 160 -16.21 -16.87 14.09
N ASN A 161 -16.83 -18.05 13.99
CA ASN A 161 -16.54 -19.01 12.92
C ASN A 161 -16.82 -18.42 11.52
N LEU A 162 -17.91 -17.67 11.37
CA LEU A 162 -18.25 -16.98 10.10
C LEU A 162 -17.24 -15.89 9.69
N THR A 163 -16.47 -15.34 10.64
CA THR A 163 -15.56 -14.23 10.40
C THR A 163 -14.09 -14.64 10.36
N HIS A 164 -13.73 -15.67 11.13
CA HIS A 164 -12.36 -16.13 11.36
C HIS A 164 -12.09 -17.57 10.89
N GLY A 165 -13.13 -18.33 10.52
CA GLY A 165 -13.03 -19.74 10.13
C GLY A 165 -13.34 -20.70 11.27
N ASP A 166 -13.54 -21.97 10.93
CA ASP A 166 -13.90 -23.01 11.90
C ASP A 166 -12.82 -23.18 12.98
N ASP A 167 -13.25 -23.56 14.18
CA ASP A 167 -12.38 -23.81 15.33
C ASP A 167 -11.51 -22.62 15.77
N PHE A 168 -11.78 -21.39 15.33
CA PHE A 168 -10.94 -20.21 15.63
C PHE A 168 -10.58 -20.05 17.11
N LEU A 169 -11.52 -20.31 18.02
CA LEU A 169 -11.28 -20.20 19.47
C LEU A 169 -10.42 -21.34 20.03
N LEU A 170 -10.53 -22.54 19.46
CA LEU A 170 -9.82 -23.73 19.92
C LEU A 170 -8.53 -23.97 19.15
N LEU A 171 -8.29 -23.26 18.05
CA LEU A 171 -7.12 -23.35 17.19
C LEU A 171 -5.80 -23.29 17.97
N PRO A 172 -5.59 -22.41 18.97
CA PRO A 172 -4.35 -22.41 19.76
C PRO A 172 -4.17 -23.67 20.62
N ILE A 173 -5.26 -24.30 21.05
CA ILE A 173 -5.25 -25.53 21.86
C ILE A 173 -5.04 -26.74 20.95
N LYS A 174 -5.73 -26.79 19.81
CA LYS A 174 -5.58 -27.83 18.78
C LYS A 174 -4.24 -27.74 18.06
N ALA A 175 -3.66 -26.55 17.89
CA ALA A 175 -2.32 -26.37 17.31
C ALA A 175 -1.20 -26.92 18.21
N GLY A 176 -1.50 -27.22 19.48
CA GLY A 176 -0.63 -28.00 20.35
C GLY A 176 -0.56 -29.49 20.00
N GLU A 177 -1.50 -30.00 19.18
CA GLU A 177 -1.34 -31.29 18.51
C GLU A 177 -0.41 -31.09 17.33
N ALA A 178 0.87 -31.42 17.54
CA ALA A 178 1.88 -31.38 16.49
C ALA A 178 1.35 -32.12 15.25
N THR A 179 1.17 -31.39 14.14
CA THR A 179 1.05 -32.03 12.83
C THR A 179 2.20 -33.04 12.71
N PRO A 180 1.94 -34.32 12.38
CA PRO A 180 2.96 -35.35 12.37
C PRO A 180 4.12 -34.87 11.49
N LYS A 181 5.32 -34.80 12.07
CA LYS A 181 6.52 -34.32 11.39
C LYS A 181 6.80 -35.24 10.20
N VAL A 182 6.62 -34.72 8.99
CA VAL A 182 6.79 -35.51 7.76
C VAL A 182 8.21 -35.29 7.24
N SER A 183 8.94 -36.40 7.08
CA SER A 183 10.28 -36.41 6.49
C SER A 183 10.23 -35.88 5.04
N LEU A 184 11.34 -35.38 4.53
CA LEU A 184 11.41 -34.94 3.12
C LEU A 184 11.00 -36.07 2.15
N ALA A 185 11.24 -37.34 2.50
CA ALA A 185 10.91 -38.52 1.69
C ALA A 185 9.39 -38.78 1.60
N ASP A 186 8.66 -38.46 2.66
CA ASP A 186 7.22 -38.71 2.76
C ASP A 186 6.39 -37.46 2.46
N ALA A 187 7.04 -36.30 2.35
CA ALA A 187 6.39 -35.04 2.10
C ALA A 187 5.72 -35.01 0.72
N VAL A 188 4.42 -34.74 0.71
CA VAL A 188 3.61 -34.38 -0.46
C VAL A 188 3.58 -32.86 -0.62
N VAL A 189 3.85 -32.38 -1.83
CA VAL A 189 3.95 -30.96 -2.18
C VAL A 189 2.69 -30.19 -1.74
N TYR A 190 1.52 -30.64 -2.19
CA TYR A 190 0.29 -29.94 -1.90
C TYR A 190 -0.02 -29.93 -0.40
N GLN A 191 -0.04 -31.12 0.23
CA GLN A 191 -0.42 -31.28 1.64
C GLN A 191 0.49 -30.49 2.60
N HIS A 192 1.81 -30.43 2.35
CA HIS A 192 2.77 -29.90 3.32
C HIS A 192 3.31 -28.51 2.97
N LEU A 193 3.18 -28.05 1.72
CA LEU A 193 3.71 -26.75 1.29
C LEU A 193 2.59 -25.78 0.85
N VAL A 194 1.58 -26.28 0.14
CA VAL A 194 0.54 -25.43 -0.48
C VAL A 194 -0.67 -25.27 0.43
N LYS A 195 -1.19 -26.39 0.97
CA LYS A 195 -2.39 -26.43 1.80
C LYS A 195 -2.28 -25.53 3.05
N PRO A 196 -1.15 -25.46 3.77
CA PRO A 196 -1.03 -24.53 4.91
C PRO A 196 -1.20 -23.06 4.49
N ILE A 197 -0.67 -22.68 3.32
CA ILE A 197 -0.81 -21.31 2.77
C ILE A 197 -2.28 -21.02 2.48
N ILE A 198 -2.97 -21.94 1.79
CA ILE A 198 -4.40 -21.80 1.47
C ILE A 198 -5.24 -21.69 2.75
N GLN A 199 -4.97 -22.55 3.74
CA GLN A 199 -5.67 -22.55 5.02
C GLN A 199 -5.52 -21.21 5.77
N GLN A 200 -4.29 -20.69 5.86
CA GLN A 200 -4.01 -19.48 6.62
C GLN A 200 -4.45 -18.19 5.89
N LYS A 201 -4.32 -18.14 4.57
CA LYS A 201 -4.43 -16.89 3.80
C LYS A 201 -5.72 -16.77 2.99
N CYS A 202 -6.37 -17.90 2.67
CA CYS A 202 -7.48 -17.91 1.71
C CYS A 202 -8.81 -18.37 2.33
N ILE A 203 -8.82 -19.42 3.15
CA ILE A 203 -10.06 -20.07 3.61
C ILE A 203 -10.94 -19.15 4.45
N SER A 204 -10.40 -18.18 5.20
CA SER A 204 -11.22 -17.23 6.00
C SER A 204 -12.27 -16.45 5.18
N CYS A 205 -12.09 -16.35 3.86
CA CYS A 205 -13.02 -15.68 2.93
C CYS A 205 -13.51 -16.57 1.77
N HIS A 206 -13.00 -17.80 1.66
CA HIS A 206 -13.29 -18.75 0.60
C HIS A 206 -13.59 -20.14 1.18
N ASN A 207 -14.59 -20.20 2.04
CA ASN A 207 -15.06 -21.41 2.70
C ASN A 207 -16.54 -21.67 2.36
N SER A 208 -17.06 -22.82 2.80
CA SER A 208 -18.44 -23.26 2.56
C SER A 208 -19.47 -22.30 3.14
N SER A 209 -19.15 -21.66 4.26
CA SER A 209 -20.00 -20.68 4.96
C SER A 209 -19.85 -19.25 4.42
N LYS A 210 -18.77 -18.99 3.69
CA LYS A 210 -18.39 -17.67 3.16
C LYS A 210 -17.66 -17.83 1.84
N ALA A 211 -18.41 -18.00 0.75
CA ALA A 211 -17.89 -18.22 -0.58
C ALA A 211 -17.80 -16.90 -1.39
N LYS A 212 -16.88 -15.99 -1.02
CA LYS A 212 -16.70 -14.75 -1.80
C LYS A 212 -16.30 -15.06 -3.24
N GLY A 213 -16.97 -14.42 -4.20
CA GLY A 213 -16.80 -14.72 -5.63
C GLY A 213 -17.26 -16.14 -6.02
N GLY A 214 -18.04 -16.83 -5.16
CA GLY A 214 -18.46 -18.22 -5.32
C GLY A 214 -17.32 -19.23 -5.28
N LEU A 215 -16.18 -18.86 -4.70
CA LEU A 215 -15.00 -19.72 -4.60
C LEU A 215 -14.91 -20.35 -3.20
N ILE A 216 -14.74 -21.68 -3.15
CA ILE A 216 -14.53 -22.49 -1.95
C ILE A 216 -13.18 -23.20 -2.07
N MET A 217 -12.35 -23.15 -1.03
CA MET A 217 -10.96 -23.67 -1.03
C MET A 217 -10.67 -24.68 0.09
N GLU A 218 -11.71 -25.30 0.67
CA GLU A 218 -11.57 -26.25 1.80
C GLU A 218 -11.04 -27.63 1.37
N ASN A 219 -11.33 -28.05 0.14
CA ASN A 219 -11.00 -29.37 -0.38
C ASN A 219 -10.58 -29.32 -1.86
N GLU A 220 -9.90 -30.39 -2.31
CA GLU A 220 -9.31 -30.49 -3.65
C GLU A 220 -10.35 -30.38 -4.76
N GLN A 221 -11.53 -30.98 -4.57
CA GLN A 221 -12.63 -30.91 -5.52
C GLN A 221 -13.12 -29.47 -5.72
N SER A 222 -13.22 -28.70 -4.64
CA SER A 222 -13.64 -27.30 -4.69
C SER A 222 -12.61 -26.41 -5.37
N LEU A 223 -11.31 -26.67 -5.13
CA LEU A 223 -10.22 -25.98 -5.81
C LEU A 223 -10.24 -26.22 -7.33
N LEU A 224 -10.50 -27.45 -7.76
CA LEU A 224 -10.62 -27.81 -9.18
C LEU A 224 -11.86 -27.20 -9.85
N LYS A 225 -12.96 -27.07 -9.10
CA LYS A 225 -14.22 -26.46 -9.58
C LYS A 225 -14.05 -24.96 -9.85
N GLY A 226 -13.29 -24.26 -9.02
CA GLY A 226 -13.09 -22.81 -9.13
C GLY A 226 -14.29 -21.99 -8.65
N GLY A 227 -14.31 -20.70 -8.98
CA GLY A 227 -15.36 -19.76 -8.55
C GLY A 227 -16.27 -19.29 -9.70
N LYS A 228 -17.07 -18.25 -9.45
CA LYS A 228 -17.94 -17.63 -10.48
C LYS A 228 -17.18 -17.15 -11.73
N ASN A 229 -15.89 -16.85 -11.56
CA ASN A 229 -15.00 -16.36 -12.61
C ASN A 229 -14.15 -17.47 -13.26
N GLY A 230 -14.53 -18.73 -13.07
CA GLY A 230 -13.86 -19.89 -13.64
C GLY A 230 -12.79 -20.51 -12.74
N LYS A 231 -11.92 -21.33 -13.36
CA LYS A 231 -10.85 -22.06 -12.67
C LYS A 231 -9.80 -21.12 -12.08
N LEU A 232 -9.19 -21.57 -10.98
CA LEU A 232 -8.16 -20.80 -10.27
C LEU A 232 -6.87 -20.61 -11.07
N TRP A 233 -6.49 -21.64 -11.82
CA TRP A 233 -5.28 -21.65 -12.64
C TRP A 233 -5.57 -22.22 -14.02
N ASN A 234 -4.80 -21.75 -15.00
CA ASN A 234 -4.80 -22.27 -16.36
C ASN A 234 -3.35 -22.43 -16.82
N LEU A 235 -2.92 -23.68 -17.07
CA LEU A 235 -1.55 -24.00 -17.48
C LEU A 235 -1.23 -23.55 -18.91
N ALA A 236 -2.25 -23.29 -19.73
CA ALA A 236 -2.09 -22.82 -21.10
C ALA A 236 -1.92 -21.30 -21.21
N GLU A 237 -2.22 -20.55 -20.14
CA GLU A 237 -2.11 -19.09 -20.12
C GLU A 237 -0.74 -18.65 -19.60
N ALA A 238 -0.17 -17.60 -20.20
CA ALA A 238 1.17 -17.09 -19.85
C ALA A 238 1.27 -16.57 -18.41
N ASP A 239 0.15 -16.20 -17.80
CA ASP A 239 0.05 -15.68 -16.44
C ASP A 239 -0.42 -16.74 -15.42
N PHE A 240 -0.55 -18.00 -15.83
CA PHE A 240 -0.95 -19.15 -15.00
C PHE A 240 -2.36 -19.02 -14.37
N GLY A 241 -3.19 -18.12 -14.89
CA GLY A 241 -4.59 -17.97 -14.53
C GLY A 241 -4.87 -17.03 -13.35
N ARG A 242 -6.13 -17.04 -12.89
CA ARG A 242 -6.70 -15.98 -12.04
C ARG A 242 -6.09 -15.85 -10.65
N MET A 243 -5.69 -16.96 -10.03
CA MET A 243 -5.06 -16.91 -8.72
C MET A 243 -3.75 -16.14 -8.78
N MET A 244 -2.91 -16.43 -9.78
CA MET A 244 -1.64 -15.71 -9.98
C MET A 244 -1.86 -14.25 -10.34
N GLN A 245 -2.83 -13.93 -11.19
CA GLN A 245 -3.18 -12.53 -11.47
C GLN A 245 -3.54 -11.76 -10.20
N ARG A 246 -4.39 -12.33 -9.33
CA ARG A 246 -4.92 -11.61 -8.16
C ARG A 246 -3.92 -11.43 -7.04
N ILE A 247 -3.04 -12.40 -6.80
CA ILE A 247 -2.04 -12.30 -5.71
C ILE A 247 -0.87 -11.37 -6.05
N HIS A 248 -0.66 -11.05 -7.33
CA HIS A 248 0.40 -10.16 -7.80
C HIS A 248 -0.08 -8.71 -8.05
N LEU A 249 -1.35 -8.41 -7.79
CA LEU A 249 -1.83 -7.03 -7.87
C LEU A 249 -1.23 -6.19 -6.73
N PRO A 250 -1.12 -4.86 -6.90
CA PRO A 250 -0.80 -3.97 -5.79
C PRO A 250 -1.83 -4.14 -4.67
N GLU A 251 -1.41 -4.04 -3.40
CA GLU A 251 -2.29 -4.23 -2.24
C GLU A 251 -3.48 -3.26 -2.23
N GLU A 252 -3.31 -2.08 -2.82
CA GLU A 252 -4.34 -1.05 -2.95
C GLU A 252 -5.39 -1.38 -4.02
N HIS A 253 -5.14 -2.38 -4.87
CA HIS A 253 -6.05 -2.76 -5.93
C HIS A 253 -7.23 -3.56 -5.36
N LYS A 254 -8.46 -3.20 -5.77
CA LYS A 254 -9.71 -3.82 -5.25
C LYS A 254 -9.82 -5.34 -5.45
N ASP A 255 -9.15 -5.87 -6.48
CA ASP A 255 -9.14 -7.29 -6.84
C ASP A 255 -7.94 -8.06 -6.25
N HIS A 256 -7.06 -7.37 -5.52
CA HIS A 256 -5.94 -7.98 -4.83
C HIS A 256 -6.41 -9.00 -3.80
N MET A 257 -5.71 -10.13 -3.75
CA MET A 257 -6.01 -11.20 -2.80
C MET A 257 -4.71 -11.65 -2.10
N PRO A 258 -4.70 -11.75 -0.75
CA PRO A 258 -5.78 -11.41 0.18
C PRO A 258 -6.07 -9.89 0.23
N PRO A 259 -7.31 -9.44 0.49
CA PRO A 259 -7.62 -8.02 0.54
C PRO A 259 -6.81 -7.26 1.61
N LYS A 260 -6.64 -5.94 1.42
CA LYS A 260 -5.99 -5.05 2.40
C LYS A 260 -6.52 -5.27 3.82
N GLY A 261 -5.63 -5.38 4.79
CA GLY A 261 -5.95 -5.64 6.20
C GLY A 261 -6.16 -7.11 6.57
N LYS A 262 -6.03 -8.04 5.61
CA LYS A 262 -5.88 -9.48 5.87
C LYS A 262 -4.42 -9.90 5.78
N LEU A 263 -4.10 -11.06 6.37
CA LEU A 263 -2.76 -11.61 6.39
C LEU A 263 -2.28 -11.87 4.95
N GLN A 264 -1.28 -11.11 4.52
CA GLN A 264 -0.76 -11.17 3.15
C GLN A 264 0.15 -12.38 2.90
N LEU A 265 0.31 -12.73 1.63
CA LEU A 265 1.28 -13.72 1.18
C LEU A 265 2.69 -13.09 1.17
N THR A 266 3.68 -13.85 1.62
CA THR A 266 5.10 -13.52 1.45
C THR A 266 5.58 -13.91 0.04
N ASP A 267 6.68 -13.30 -0.43
CA ASP A 267 7.27 -13.63 -1.73
C ASP A 267 7.58 -15.12 -1.88
N GLN A 268 7.98 -15.79 -0.79
CA GLN A 268 8.24 -17.22 -0.77
C GLN A 268 6.95 -18.05 -0.89
N GLU A 269 5.88 -17.67 -0.20
CA GLU A 269 4.57 -18.33 -0.31
C GLU A 269 3.99 -18.17 -1.72
N VAL A 270 4.07 -16.96 -2.30
CA VAL A 270 3.70 -16.70 -3.70
C VAL A 270 4.49 -17.61 -4.64
N LYS A 271 5.80 -17.74 -4.42
CA LYS A 271 6.67 -18.61 -5.22
C LYS A 271 6.32 -20.10 -5.08
N VAL A 272 5.94 -20.57 -3.89
CA VAL A 272 5.47 -21.95 -3.68
C VAL A 272 4.19 -22.21 -4.49
N LEU A 273 3.20 -21.32 -4.40
CA LEU A 273 1.95 -21.43 -5.17
C LEU A 273 2.23 -21.41 -6.68
N TYR A 274 3.07 -20.49 -7.14
CA TYR A 274 3.48 -20.38 -8.54
C TYR A 274 4.14 -21.68 -9.05
N LEU A 275 5.14 -22.20 -8.33
CA LEU A 275 5.88 -23.39 -8.74
C LEU A 275 5.00 -24.64 -8.71
N TRP A 276 4.09 -24.76 -7.74
CA TRP A 276 3.12 -25.84 -7.69
C TRP A 276 2.17 -25.81 -8.89
N ILE A 277 1.62 -24.64 -9.23
CA ILE A 277 0.76 -24.49 -10.42
C ILE A 277 1.56 -24.79 -11.67
N LYS A 278 2.74 -24.18 -11.84
CA LYS A 278 3.62 -24.43 -13.00
C LYS A 278 3.96 -25.92 -13.16
N GLY A 279 4.11 -26.64 -12.05
CA GLY A 279 4.32 -28.09 -12.00
C GLY A 279 3.07 -28.95 -12.24
N GLY A 280 1.96 -28.34 -12.68
CA GLY A 280 0.72 -29.03 -13.01
C GLY A 280 -0.32 -29.08 -11.89
N ALA A 281 -0.11 -28.37 -10.78
CA ALA A 281 -1.02 -28.30 -9.64
C ALA A 281 -1.42 -29.68 -9.06
N SER A 282 -0.48 -30.63 -9.03
CA SER A 282 -0.73 -31.99 -8.53
C SER A 282 -0.97 -32.03 -7.02
N PHE A 283 -2.01 -32.73 -6.59
CA PHE A 283 -2.34 -32.93 -5.17
C PHE A 283 -1.55 -34.08 -4.52
N THR A 284 -1.00 -35.00 -5.32
CA THR A 284 -0.36 -36.23 -4.84
C THR A 284 1.16 -36.27 -5.06
N GLN A 285 1.72 -35.27 -5.74
CA GLN A 285 3.15 -35.20 -6.06
C GLN A 285 4.01 -35.21 -4.78
N LYS A 286 4.85 -36.23 -4.62
CA LYS A 286 5.88 -36.27 -3.56
C LYS A 286 7.01 -35.28 -3.86
N VAL A 287 7.56 -34.67 -2.82
CA VAL A 287 8.67 -33.72 -2.89
C VAL A 287 9.94 -34.38 -3.45
N ILE A 288 10.25 -35.62 -3.04
CA ILE A 288 11.42 -36.35 -3.54
C ILE A 288 11.33 -36.76 -5.01
N ALA A 289 10.13 -36.85 -5.56
CA ALA A 289 9.92 -37.18 -6.96
C ALA A 289 10.19 -35.98 -7.89
N LEU A 290 10.36 -34.78 -7.33
CA LEU A 290 10.89 -33.63 -8.05
C LEU A 290 12.42 -33.74 -8.20
N ALA A 291 12.95 -33.21 -9.30
CA ALA A 291 14.40 -33.22 -9.54
C ALA A 291 15.16 -32.54 -8.37
N PRO A 292 16.39 -32.99 -8.02
CA PRO A 292 17.19 -32.35 -6.98
C PRO A 292 17.45 -30.85 -7.21
N SER A 293 17.48 -30.41 -8.46
CA SER A 293 17.61 -29.01 -8.87
C SER A 293 16.28 -28.23 -8.89
N ASP A 294 15.16 -28.88 -8.60
CA ASP A 294 13.85 -28.25 -8.60
C ASP A 294 13.74 -27.23 -7.46
N SER A 295 13.27 -26.04 -7.80
CA SER A 295 13.13 -24.94 -6.84
C SER A 295 12.16 -25.27 -5.72
N LEU A 296 11.10 -26.02 -6.00
CA LEU A 296 10.10 -26.40 -5.02
C LEU A 296 10.63 -27.48 -4.07
N ARG A 297 11.45 -28.42 -4.57
CA ARG A 297 12.17 -29.38 -3.71
C ARG A 297 13.18 -28.68 -2.80
N THR A 298 13.88 -27.66 -3.31
CA THR A 298 14.82 -26.86 -2.52
C THR A 298 14.12 -26.08 -1.42
N ILE A 299 12.99 -25.43 -1.75
CA ILE A 299 12.16 -24.73 -0.76
C ILE A 299 11.62 -25.70 0.28
N ALA A 300 11.14 -26.88 -0.15
CA ALA A 300 10.64 -27.92 0.73
C ALA A 300 11.73 -28.47 1.66
N ALA A 301 12.95 -28.69 1.16
CA ALA A 301 14.08 -29.08 1.99
C ALA A 301 14.35 -28.00 3.05
N ASN A 302 14.35 -26.72 2.70
CA ASN A 302 14.55 -25.66 3.69
C ASN A 302 13.40 -25.55 4.72
N PHE A 303 12.16 -25.84 4.31
CA PHE A 303 10.99 -25.78 5.18
C PHE A 303 10.88 -26.99 6.11
N LEU A 304 11.17 -28.19 5.60
CA LEU A 304 11.02 -29.47 6.30
C LEU A 304 12.31 -29.92 7.01
N SER A 305 13.48 -29.39 6.65
CA SER A 305 14.75 -29.67 7.35
C SER A 305 14.99 -28.80 8.59
N ASN A 306 13.98 -28.07 9.07
CA ASN A 306 14.01 -27.45 10.41
C ASN A 306 13.87 -28.50 11.54
N ASP A 307 14.30 -29.74 11.31
CA ASP A 307 14.63 -30.69 12.36
C ASP A 307 15.99 -30.28 12.96
N ASN A 308 15.97 -29.57 14.08
CA ASN A 308 17.17 -29.39 14.91
C ASN A 308 16.95 -30.05 16.27
N ASN A 309 17.30 -31.33 16.39
CA ASN A 309 17.73 -31.89 17.67
C ASN A 309 18.92 -31.11 18.27
N GLU A 310 19.60 -30.28 17.48
CA GLU A 310 20.66 -29.37 17.93
C GLU A 310 20.16 -28.21 18.82
N ASP A 311 18.88 -27.82 18.76
CA ASP A 311 18.33 -26.71 19.56
C ASP A 311 18.08 -27.09 21.02
N GLN A 312 18.02 -28.39 21.33
CA GLN A 312 17.84 -28.90 22.70
C GLN A 312 19.12 -28.78 23.55
N ASN A 313 20.29 -28.59 22.93
CA ASN A 313 21.58 -28.46 23.62
C ASN A 313 22.02 -26.99 23.83
N LEU A 314 21.16 -26.02 23.52
CA LEU A 314 21.46 -24.61 23.73
C LEU A 314 21.26 -24.21 25.20
N PRO A 315 22.06 -23.27 25.74
CA PRO A 315 21.89 -22.82 27.11
C PRO A 315 20.53 -22.16 27.32
N ALA A 316 19.95 -22.33 28.51
CA ALA A 316 18.68 -21.74 28.87
C ALA A 316 18.68 -20.22 28.62
N LEU A 317 17.63 -19.73 27.98
CA LEU A 317 17.51 -18.34 27.57
C LEU A 317 16.63 -17.55 28.54
N ASP A 318 17.19 -16.49 29.11
CA ASP A 318 16.46 -15.56 29.98
C ASP A 318 15.54 -14.67 29.16
N LYS A 319 14.22 -14.86 29.31
CA LYS A 319 13.19 -14.08 28.63
C LYS A 319 13.28 -12.58 28.93
N GLY A 320 13.75 -12.19 30.13
CA GLY A 320 13.95 -10.78 30.50
C GLY A 320 15.07 -10.13 29.69
N LYS A 321 16.19 -10.84 29.47
CA LYS A 321 17.28 -10.36 28.62
C LYS A 321 16.87 -10.24 27.15
N VAL A 322 16.09 -11.19 26.64
CA VAL A 322 15.55 -11.13 25.26
C VAL A 322 14.66 -9.89 25.10
N ALA A 323 13.79 -9.60 26.08
CA ALA A 323 12.94 -8.41 26.04
C ALA A 323 13.77 -7.11 26.04
N GLN A 324 14.83 -7.03 26.86
CA GLN A 324 15.73 -5.86 26.90
C GLN A 324 16.51 -5.65 25.59
N LEU A 325 16.80 -6.72 24.87
CA LEU A 325 17.49 -6.64 23.57
C LEU A 325 16.53 -6.29 22.43
N ASN A 326 15.21 -6.37 22.60
CA ASN A 326 14.27 -5.91 21.57
C ASN A 326 14.17 -4.38 21.57
N THR A 327 14.22 -3.78 20.39
CA THR A 327 14.05 -2.34 20.16
C THR A 327 13.22 -2.11 18.90
N ASP A 328 12.79 -0.88 18.63
CA ASP A 328 12.07 -0.52 17.40
C ASP A 328 12.84 -0.88 16.10
N TYR A 329 14.16 -1.06 16.19
CA TYR A 329 15.06 -1.32 15.07
C TYR A 329 15.81 -2.66 15.16
N ARG A 330 15.53 -3.47 16.19
CA ARG A 330 16.14 -4.80 16.38
C ARG A 330 15.13 -5.75 17.00
N SER A 331 14.81 -6.83 16.28
CA SER A 331 13.97 -7.91 16.79
C SER A 331 14.81 -9.11 17.18
N VAL A 332 14.60 -9.63 18.39
CA VAL A 332 15.19 -10.87 18.92
C VAL A 332 14.03 -11.78 19.31
N VAL A 333 13.84 -12.86 18.56
CA VAL A 333 12.70 -13.76 18.77
C VAL A 333 13.17 -15.22 18.83
N PRO A 334 12.59 -16.04 19.72
CA PRO A 334 12.76 -17.49 19.67
C PRO A 334 12.32 -18.05 18.32
N VAL A 335 13.03 -19.07 17.82
CA VAL A 335 12.68 -19.73 16.54
C VAL A 335 11.41 -20.58 16.62
N ASP A 336 11.06 -21.02 17.84
CA ASP A 336 9.84 -21.77 18.15
C ASP A 336 9.40 -21.45 19.59
N VAL A 337 8.13 -21.72 19.91
CA VAL A 337 7.55 -21.53 21.23
C VAL A 337 8.31 -22.40 22.25
N GLY A 338 9.00 -21.75 23.17
CA GLY A 338 9.80 -22.42 24.20
C GLY A 338 11.23 -22.79 23.78
N SER A 339 11.66 -22.46 22.56
CA SER A 339 13.03 -22.71 22.11
C SER A 339 14.04 -21.74 22.71
N ALA A 340 15.23 -22.25 23.05
CA ALA A 340 16.39 -21.45 23.45
C ALA A 340 17.15 -20.86 22.25
N ALA A 341 16.88 -21.33 21.02
CA ALA A 341 17.44 -20.76 19.80
C ALA A 341 16.71 -19.47 19.41
N VAL A 342 17.46 -18.43 19.03
CA VAL A 342 16.90 -17.14 18.62
C VAL A 342 17.31 -16.72 17.21
N ALA A 343 16.37 -16.07 16.54
CA ALA A 343 16.60 -15.31 15.33
C ALA A 343 16.67 -13.82 15.67
N VAL A 344 17.68 -13.15 15.12
CA VAL A 344 17.90 -11.72 15.31
C VAL A 344 17.81 -11.00 13.97
N SER A 345 17.02 -9.94 13.91
CA SER A 345 16.84 -9.12 12.72
C SER A 345 17.01 -7.64 13.02
N PHE A 346 17.77 -6.95 12.17
CA PHE A 346 17.96 -5.49 12.24
C PHE A 346 17.18 -4.77 11.13
N TYR A 347 16.66 -3.60 11.46
CA TYR A 347 15.88 -2.74 10.58
C TYR A 347 16.35 -1.28 10.73
N GLY A 348 15.96 -0.41 9.80
CA GLY A 348 16.25 1.03 9.89
C GLY A 348 17.71 1.39 9.62
N THR A 349 18.12 1.42 8.34
CA THR A 349 19.50 1.72 7.91
C THR A 349 20.07 3.02 8.51
N ALA A 350 19.24 4.04 8.70
CA ALA A 350 19.69 5.34 9.23
C ALA A 350 19.93 5.34 10.76
N GLN A 351 19.37 4.37 11.48
CA GLN A 351 19.43 4.26 12.94
C GLN A 351 20.40 3.17 13.40
N TYR A 352 20.97 2.41 12.47
CA TYR A 352 21.92 1.35 12.78
C TYR A 352 23.17 1.89 13.48
N ASN A 353 23.53 1.26 14.60
CA ASN A 353 24.75 1.57 15.34
C ASN A 353 25.53 0.27 15.66
N PRO A 354 26.84 0.19 15.38
CA PRO A 354 27.67 -0.97 15.71
C PRO A 354 27.57 -1.43 17.17
N LYS A 355 27.30 -0.52 18.12
CA LYS A 355 27.08 -0.86 19.54
C LYS A 355 25.92 -1.84 19.75
N GLN A 356 24.86 -1.71 18.95
CA GLN A 356 23.70 -2.61 19.03
C GLN A 356 24.05 -4.03 18.58
N LEU A 357 25.03 -4.21 17.69
CA LEU A 357 25.54 -5.54 17.35
C LEU A 357 26.37 -6.12 18.50
N ALA A 358 27.16 -5.29 19.19
CA ALA A 358 27.98 -5.71 20.33
C ALA A 358 27.15 -6.14 21.55
N GLU A 359 26.00 -5.50 21.80
CA GLU A 359 25.06 -5.88 22.88
C GLU A 359 24.57 -7.34 22.79
N LEU A 360 24.58 -7.93 21.59
CA LEU A 360 24.18 -9.32 21.37
C LEU A 360 25.17 -10.34 21.96
N ASP A 361 26.36 -9.91 22.42
CA ASP A 361 27.29 -10.80 23.13
C ASP A 361 26.62 -11.49 24.33
N ALA A 362 25.65 -10.81 24.97
CA ALA A 362 24.87 -11.33 26.08
C ALA A 362 24.08 -12.62 25.77
N ILE A 363 23.78 -12.88 24.49
CA ILE A 363 23.04 -14.06 24.00
C ILE A 363 23.76 -14.80 22.88
N LYS A 364 25.08 -14.60 22.73
CA LYS A 364 25.88 -15.13 21.60
C LYS A 364 25.77 -16.63 21.36
N ASN A 365 25.53 -17.41 22.42
CA ASN A 365 25.40 -18.86 22.35
C ASN A 365 24.02 -19.32 21.87
N ASN A 366 23.03 -18.42 21.81
CA ASN A 366 21.65 -18.74 21.46
C ASN A 366 21.27 -18.30 20.04
N ILE A 367 22.08 -17.44 19.40
CA ILE A 367 21.78 -16.89 18.08
C ILE A 367 22.05 -17.94 17.00
N VAL A 368 20.99 -18.36 16.31
CA VAL A 368 21.07 -19.33 15.20
C VAL A 368 20.79 -18.69 13.84
N SER A 369 20.19 -17.51 13.81
CA SER A 369 19.89 -16.77 12.57
C SER A 369 20.12 -15.28 12.78
N LEU A 370 20.85 -14.63 11.87
CA LEU A 370 21.16 -13.21 11.94
C LEU A 370 20.91 -12.52 10.59
N GLN A 371 19.97 -11.57 10.60
CA GLN A 371 19.56 -10.77 9.44
C GLN A 371 20.05 -9.33 9.59
N LEU A 372 21.02 -8.95 8.76
CA LEU A 372 21.66 -7.63 8.74
C LEU A 372 21.59 -6.96 7.35
N SER A 373 20.75 -7.48 6.46
CA SER A 373 20.65 -6.99 5.08
C SER A 373 20.39 -5.47 5.04
N LYS A 374 21.06 -4.74 4.13
CA LYS A 374 20.92 -3.29 3.94
C LYS A 374 21.39 -2.43 5.13
N MET A 375 21.96 -3.01 6.18
CA MET A 375 22.58 -2.24 7.25
C MET A 375 23.94 -1.70 6.78
N PRO A 376 24.37 -0.52 7.25
CA PRO A 376 25.63 0.10 6.83
C PRO A 376 26.87 -0.56 7.48
N LEU A 377 26.87 -1.89 7.58
CA LEU A 377 27.89 -2.71 8.25
C LEU A 377 29.18 -2.84 7.41
N SER A 378 30.31 -2.72 8.08
CA SER A 378 31.69 -2.79 7.56
C SER A 378 32.36 -4.15 7.82
N ASP A 379 33.54 -4.38 7.24
CA ASP A 379 34.28 -5.64 7.43
C ASP A 379 34.73 -5.86 8.89
N GLU A 380 34.96 -4.79 9.64
CA GLU A 380 35.42 -4.80 11.03
C GLU A 380 34.39 -5.43 11.97
N GLU A 381 33.11 -5.22 11.72
CA GLU A 381 32.00 -5.68 12.56
C GLU A 381 31.77 -7.19 12.44
N LEU A 382 32.31 -7.86 11.40
CA LEU A 382 32.30 -9.32 11.30
C LEU A 382 33.08 -9.99 12.43
N LYS A 383 33.98 -9.26 13.12
CA LYS A 383 34.64 -9.76 14.34
C LYS A 383 33.63 -10.12 15.43
N VAL A 384 32.60 -9.30 15.62
CA VAL A 384 31.55 -9.56 16.61
C VAL A 384 30.70 -10.75 16.16
N ILE A 385 30.33 -10.79 14.87
CA ILE A 385 29.52 -11.88 14.30
C ILE A 385 30.22 -13.22 14.41
N GLY A 386 31.56 -13.25 14.28
CA GLY A 386 32.36 -14.46 14.45
C GLY A 386 32.25 -15.13 15.82
N ASN A 387 31.76 -14.42 16.84
CA ASN A 387 31.56 -14.97 18.19
C ASN A 387 30.23 -15.74 18.35
N PHE A 388 29.32 -15.68 17.39
CA PHE A 388 28.01 -16.34 17.46
C PHE A 388 28.12 -17.80 16.99
N VAL A 389 28.82 -18.65 17.76
CA VAL A 389 29.26 -20.00 17.35
C VAL A 389 28.15 -20.98 16.90
N ASN A 390 26.91 -20.73 17.32
CA ASN A 390 25.74 -21.51 16.93
C ASN A 390 24.98 -20.94 15.72
N LEU A 391 25.52 -19.89 15.08
CA LEU A 391 24.90 -19.25 13.93
C LEU A 391 24.85 -20.22 12.76
N ARG A 392 23.64 -20.41 12.22
CA ARG A 392 23.36 -21.28 11.07
C ARG A 392 23.10 -20.43 9.83
N ARG A 393 22.29 -19.38 9.95
CA ARG A 393 21.96 -18.48 8.83
C ARG A 393 22.50 -17.08 9.07
N LEU A 394 23.25 -16.55 8.11
CA LEU A 394 23.77 -15.19 8.15
C LEU A 394 23.44 -14.44 6.85
N ASN A 395 22.70 -13.34 6.96
CA ASN A 395 22.37 -12.50 5.82
C ASN A 395 23.04 -11.12 5.92
N LEU A 396 24.03 -10.89 5.06
CA LEU A 396 24.77 -9.64 4.92
C LEU A 396 24.47 -8.93 3.58
N ALA A 397 23.35 -9.28 2.93
CA ALA A 397 23.05 -8.76 1.60
C ALA A 397 22.92 -7.23 1.58
N PHE A 398 23.48 -6.57 0.57
CA PHE A 398 23.44 -5.11 0.37
C PHE A 398 24.03 -4.29 1.53
N THR A 399 25.01 -4.86 2.25
CA THR A 399 25.82 -4.16 3.25
C THR A 399 27.09 -3.57 2.61
N ASN A 400 27.88 -2.82 3.39
CA ASN A 400 29.16 -2.23 2.94
C ASN A 400 30.36 -3.20 3.05
N VAL A 401 30.12 -4.49 3.28
CA VAL A 401 31.16 -5.53 3.36
C VAL A 401 31.90 -5.67 2.03
N LYS A 402 33.24 -5.67 2.08
CA LYS A 402 34.12 -5.83 0.91
C LYS A 402 34.82 -7.19 0.88
N GLY A 403 34.75 -7.97 1.95
CA GLY A 403 35.18 -9.37 2.01
C GLY A 403 36.43 -9.62 2.85
N SER A 404 37.17 -8.58 3.23
CA SER A 404 38.35 -8.72 4.09
C SER A 404 38.02 -9.25 5.50
N GLY A 405 36.78 -9.04 5.95
CA GLY A 405 36.23 -9.50 7.23
C GLY A 405 35.78 -10.96 7.24
N LEU A 406 35.68 -11.62 6.08
CA LEU A 406 35.22 -13.03 6.00
C LEU A 406 36.13 -14.00 6.78
N LYS A 407 37.40 -13.62 6.99
CA LYS A 407 38.34 -14.37 7.83
C LYS A 407 37.88 -14.51 9.29
N TYR A 408 37.03 -13.62 9.79
CA TYR A 408 36.51 -13.69 11.16
C TYR A 408 35.35 -14.68 11.31
N LEU A 409 34.73 -15.09 10.21
CA LEU A 409 33.59 -16.01 10.23
C LEU A 409 33.99 -17.49 10.32
N ILE A 410 35.29 -17.81 10.22
CA ILE A 410 35.78 -19.20 10.14
C ILE A 410 35.45 -20.05 11.38
N GLY A 411 35.13 -19.42 12.51
CA GLY A 411 34.72 -20.10 13.75
C GLY A 411 33.25 -20.53 13.78
N LEU A 412 32.44 -20.12 12.80
CA LEU A 412 31.01 -20.40 12.73
C LEU A 412 30.74 -21.81 12.17
N ASN A 413 31.16 -22.84 12.91
CA ASN A 413 31.13 -24.24 12.46
C ASN A 413 29.73 -24.76 12.12
N ASN A 414 28.68 -24.09 12.59
CA ASN A 414 27.27 -24.44 12.33
C ASN A 414 26.64 -23.67 11.16
N LEU A 415 27.39 -22.74 10.54
CA LEU A 415 26.87 -21.91 9.45
C LEU A 415 26.53 -22.77 8.23
N ASN A 416 25.27 -22.73 7.80
CA ASN A 416 24.73 -23.47 6.67
C ASN A 416 24.42 -22.58 5.47
N GLU A 417 24.05 -21.32 5.71
CA GLU A 417 23.64 -20.35 4.69
C GLU A 417 24.28 -18.99 4.96
N LEU A 418 24.90 -18.44 3.93
CA LEU A 418 25.50 -17.12 3.94
C LEU A 418 25.03 -16.31 2.72
N SER A 419 24.41 -15.15 2.95
CA SER A 419 24.06 -14.22 1.88
C SER A 419 25.02 -13.04 1.84
N LEU A 420 25.70 -12.86 0.71
CA LEU A 420 26.62 -11.75 0.40
C LEU A 420 26.15 -10.96 -0.83
N SER A 421 24.90 -11.16 -1.25
CA SER A 421 24.35 -10.52 -2.44
C SER A 421 24.45 -8.98 -2.33
N GLY A 422 24.83 -8.27 -3.39
CA GLY A 422 24.90 -6.81 -3.40
C GLY A 422 26.06 -6.21 -2.60
N THR A 423 27.01 -7.02 -2.13
CA THR A 423 28.22 -6.57 -1.41
C THR A 423 29.41 -6.37 -2.35
N GLY A 424 30.50 -5.79 -1.85
CA GLY A 424 31.73 -5.55 -2.61
C GLY A 424 32.68 -6.76 -2.70
N VAL A 425 32.23 -7.96 -2.30
CA VAL A 425 33.06 -9.17 -2.22
C VAL A 425 33.47 -9.67 -3.61
N ASN A 426 34.76 -9.97 -3.78
CA ASN A 426 35.30 -10.61 -4.99
C ASN A 426 35.62 -12.10 -4.76
N ALA A 427 35.86 -12.84 -5.84
CA ALA A 427 36.06 -14.29 -5.78
C ALA A 427 37.26 -14.72 -4.91
N GLY A 428 38.35 -13.94 -4.94
CA GLY A 428 39.57 -14.22 -4.17
C GLY A 428 39.38 -14.14 -2.65
N MET A 429 38.42 -13.33 -2.19
CA MET A 429 38.13 -13.13 -0.76
C MET A 429 37.29 -14.27 -0.14
N LEU A 430 36.75 -15.20 -0.94
CA LEU A 430 35.89 -16.28 -0.45
C LEU A 430 36.66 -17.48 0.13
N ASN A 431 37.98 -17.55 -0.06
CA ASN A 431 38.82 -18.66 0.40
C ASN A 431 38.64 -19.06 1.89
N PRO A 432 38.44 -18.12 2.85
CA PRO A 432 38.18 -18.48 4.25
C PRO A 432 36.96 -19.39 4.44
N LEU A 433 35.95 -19.29 3.58
CA LEU A 433 34.71 -20.07 3.68
C LEU A 433 34.94 -21.58 3.52
N LYS A 434 36.08 -22.02 2.95
CA LYS A 434 36.45 -23.45 2.87
C LYS A 434 36.56 -24.12 4.23
N LYS A 435 36.84 -23.36 5.29
CA LYS A 435 36.92 -23.89 6.66
C LYS A 435 35.56 -24.22 7.27
N LEU A 436 34.48 -23.70 6.69
CA LEU A 436 33.11 -23.87 7.19
C LEU A 436 32.49 -25.17 6.64
N LYS A 437 32.71 -26.26 7.37
CA LYS A 437 32.34 -27.63 6.92
C LYS A 437 30.84 -27.85 6.71
N LYS A 438 29.98 -27.10 7.43
CA LYS A 438 28.51 -27.19 7.31
C LYS A 438 27.91 -26.20 6.31
N LEU A 439 28.72 -25.31 5.70
CA LEU A 439 28.22 -24.30 4.78
C LEU A 439 27.77 -24.96 3.48
N LYS A 440 26.50 -24.81 3.14
CA LYS A 440 25.87 -25.44 1.96
C LYS A 440 25.50 -24.43 0.89
N THR A 441 25.08 -23.23 1.27
CA THR A 441 24.61 -22.22 0.32
C THR A 441 25.30 -20.88 0.55
N VAL A 442 25.82 -20.29 -0.53
CA VAL A 442 26.30 -18.90 -0.54
C VAL A 442 25.62 -18.12 -1.66
N GLN A 443 24.90 -17.06 -1.30
CA GLN A 443 24.24 -16.19 -2.27
C GLN A 443 25.16 -15.01 -2.63
N LEU A 444 25.39 -14.80 -3.93
CA LEU A 444 26.37 -13.85 -4.49
C LEU A 444 25.75 -12.93 -5.55
N TRP A 445 24.43 -12.82 -5.62
CA TRP A 445 23.75 -11.99 -6.61
C TRP A 445 24.22 -10.53 -6.53
N ASN A 446 24.42 -9.86 -7.67
CA ASN A 446 24.83 -8.45 -7.72
C ASN A 446 26.15 -8.15 -6.97
N THR A 447 27.12 -9.07 -7.02
CA THR A 447 28.51 -8.84 -6.58
C THR A 447 29.43 -8.60 -7.79
N PRO A 448 30.67 -8.10 -7.60
CA PRO A 448 31.66 -7.98 -8.67
C PRO A 448 32.11 -9.28 -9.35
N ILE A 449 31.67 -10.45 -8.85
CA ILE A 449 32.07 -11.77 -9.34
C ILE A 449 31.42 -12.05 -10.70
N ASN A 450 32.23 -12.34 -11.71
CA ASN A 450 31.74 -12.66 -13.06
C ASN A 450 31.54 -14.17 -13.30
N GLU A 451 30.96 -14.55 -14.43
CA GLU A 451 30.66 -15.96 -14.76
C GLU A 451 31.90 -16.86 -14.85
N LYS A 452 33.04 -16.33 -15.30
CA LYS A 452 34.31 -17.08 -15.40
C LYS A 452 34.87 -17.39 -14.01
N GLU A 453 34.85 -16.39 -13.13
CA GLU A 453 35.24 -16.55 -11.72
C GLU A 453 34.29 -17.51 -11.00
N MET A 454 32.99 -17.47 -11.30
CA MET A 454 32.00 -18.40 -10.77
C MET A 454 32.31 -19.86 -11.14
N GLY A 455 32.72 -20.12 -12.38
CA GLY A 455 33.17 -21.46 -12.79
C GLY A 455 34.35 -21.96 -11.93
N SER A 456 35.29 -21.08 -11.63
CA SER A 456 36.44 -21.38 -10.76
C SER A 456 36.03 -21.61 -9.31
N LEU A 457 35.06 -20.83 -8.81
CA LEU A 457 34.50 -20.99 -7.46
C LEU A 457 33.76 -22.33 -7.31
N LYS A 458 32.97 -22.75 -8.29
CA LYS A 458 32.29 -24.07 -8.24
C LYS A 458 33.30 -25.23 -8.14
N GLY A 459 34.41 -25.16 -8.88
CA GLY A 459 35.49 -26.16 -8.79
C GLY A 459 36.26 -26.11 -7.46
N GLY A 460 36.44 -24.93 -6.88
CA GLY A 460 37.21 -24.73 -5.64
C GLY A 460 36.46 -25.04 -4.34
N PHE A 461 35.14 -25.24 -4.38
CA PHE A 461 34.27 -25.44 -3.22
C PHE A 461 33.22 -26.55 -3.48
N PRO A 462 33.62 -27.83 -3.50
CA PRO A 462 32.75 -28.94 -3.95
C PRO A 462 31.50 -29.20 -3.08
N GLY A 463 31.39 -28.61 -1.89
CA GLY A 463 30.24 -28.75 -0.98
C GLY A 463 29.31 -27.54 -0.90
N ILE A 464 29.62 -26.43 -1.60
CA ILE A 464 28.89 -25.17 -1.49
C ILE A 464 28.19 -24.85 -2.81
N ARG A 465 26.86 -24.68 -2.74
CA ARG A 465 26.06 -24.14 -3.82
C ARG A 465 26.15 -22.62 -3.83
N PHE A 466 26.75 -22.07 -4.87
CA PHE A 466 26.71 -20.63 -5.15
C PHE A 466 25.47 -20.24 -5.94
N ASP A 467 24.71 -19.29 -5.42
CA ASP A 467 23.48 -18.78 -6.02
C ASP A 467 23.68 -17.32 -6.48
N MET A 468 23.57 -17.09 -7.79
CA MET A 468 23.72 -15.76 -8.39
C MET A 468 22.38 -15.04 -8.55
N GLY A 469 21.31 -15.54 -7.93
CA GLY A 469 19.97 -15.03 -8.13
C GLY A 469 19.36 -15.46 -9.46
N PHE A 470 18.22 -14.85 -9.78
CA PHE A 470 17.47 -15.14 -11.01
C PHE A 470 18.18 -14.54 -12.23
N ASN A 471 18.59 -15.37 -13.19
CA ASN A 471 19.04 -14.92 -14.49
C ASN A 471 17.82 -14.74 -15.40
N GLY A 472 17.27 -13.52 -15.42
CA GLY A 472 16.03 -13.18 -16.09
C GLY A 472 16.22 -12.81 -17.55
N ASP A 473 16.71 -13.73 -18.38
CA ASP A 473 16.79 -13.50 -19.83
C ASP A 473 15.40 -13.45 -20.50
N THR A 474 14.32 -13.80 -19.79
CA THR A 474 12.95 -13.82 -20.32
C THR A 474 12.03 -12.71 -19.81
N VAL A 475 12.43 -11.93 -18.79
CA VAL A 475 11.60 -10.84 -18.25
C VAL A 475 12.43 -9.57 -18.11
N LYS A 476 12.34 -8.69 -19.12
CA LYS A 476 12.94 -7.36 -19.04
C LYS A 476 12.09 -6.46 -18.15
N ALA A 477 12.51 -6.25 -16.92
CA ALA A 477 11.87 -5.30 -16.02
C ALA A 477 12.00 -3.86 -16.57
N LYS A 478 10.98 -3.03 -16.30
CA LYS A 478 10.96 -1.61 -16.70
C LYS A 478 11.51 -0.72 -15.60
N LEU A 479 12.40 0.20 -15.95
CA LEU A 479 12.99 1.15 -15.00
C LEU A 479 11.98 2.20 -14.54
N ASN A 480 12.15 2.66 -13.31
CA ASN A 480 11.44 3.84 -12.79
C ASN A 480 11.94 5.12 -13.46
N ALA A 481 11.03 6.07 -13.67
CA ALA A 481 11.36 7.37 -14.23
C ALA A 481 12.27 8.15 -13.27
N PRO A 482 13.31 8.85 -13.77
CA PRO A 482 14.17 9.67 -12.92
C PRO A 482 13.40 10.89 -12.39
N VAL A 483 13.79 11.38 -11.21
CA VAL A 483 13.20 12.58 -10.59
C VAL A 483 14.08 13.79 -10.88
N ILE A 484 13.50 14.83 -11.47
CA ILE A 484 14.17 16.13 -11.72
C ILE A 484 13.85 17.05 -10.54
N ASP A 485 14.88 17.45 -9.80
CA ASP A 485 14.83 18.21 -8.55
C ASP A 485 15.58 19.54 -8.71
N GLY A 486 14.83 20.63 -8.93
CA GLY A 486 15.38 21.97 -9.17
C GLY A 486 14.80 23.05 -8.25
N GLY A 487 14.10 22.67 -7.18
CA GLY A 487 13.41 23.63 -6.30
C GLY A 487 12.26 24.35 -7.01
N LYS A 488 12.22 25.70 -6.91
CA LYS A 488 11.18 26.52 -7.55
C LYS A 488 11.32 26.47 -9.08
N LYS A 489 10.19 26.36 -9.77
CA LYS A 489 10.13 26.32 -11.25
C LYS A 489 10.38 27.70 -11.88
N THR A 490 10.21 28.77 -11.12
CA THR A 490 10.50 30.15 -11.52
C THR A 490 11.79 30.64 -10.86
N PHE A 491 12.65 31.33 -11.62
CA PHE A 491 13.94 31.82 -11.12
C PHE A 491 14.40 33.12 -11.77
N LYS A 492 15.16 33.94 -11.02
CA LYS A 492 15.73 35.22 -11.49
C LYS A 492 17.17 35.08 -12.00
N SER A 493 17.98 34.30 -11.28
CA SER A 493 19.39 34.02 -11.56
C SER A 493 19.61 32.53 -11.81
N GLU A 494 20.77 32.17 -12.36
CA GLU A 494 21.11 30.77 -12.64
C GLU A 494 20.82 29.84 -11.44
N ILE A 495 20.17 28.70 -11.72
CA ILE A 495 19.86 27.66 -10.74
C ILE A 495 20.51 26.34 -11.11
N SER A 496 20.77 25.51 -10.10
CA SER A 496 21.34 24.17 -10.27
C SER A 496 20.27 23.10 -10.10
N VAL A 497 20.03 22.31 -11.14
CA VAL A 497 19.02 21.25 -11.18
C VAL A 497 19.69 19.89 -11.03
N LYS A 498 19.19 19.09 -10.09
CA LYS A 498 19.67 17.72 -9.82
C LYS A 498 18.72 16.70 -10.42
N ILE A 499 19.23 15.60 -10.94
CA ILE A 499 18.42 14.46 -11.39
C ILE A 499 18.79 13.24 -10.56
N LYS A 500 17.79 12.56 -10.00
CA LYS A 500 17.95 11.38 -9.13
C LYS A 500 17.27 10.16 -9.75
N SER A 501 17.86 8.98 -9.56
CA SER A 501 17.26 7.69 -9.93
C SER A 501 17.22 6.79 -8.71
N SER A 502 16.14 6.02 -8.56
CA SER A 502 15.99 5.03 -7.49
C SER A 502 16.90 3.80 -7.69
N ILE A 503 17.49 3.63 -8.88
CA ILE A 503 18.39 2.52 -9.22
C ILE A 503 19.79 3.08 -9.48
N ARG A 504 20.73 2.76 -8.58
CA ARG A 504 22.11 3.29 -8.59
C ARG A 504 22.89 2.93 -9.86
N SER A 505 22.60 1.80 -10.49
CA SER A 505 23.27 1.33 -11.71
C SER A 505 22.66 1.89 -13.00
N ALA A 506 21.50 2.56 -12.95
CA ALA A 506 20.85 3.10 -14.14
C ALA A 506 21.56 4.37 -14.63
N VAL A 507 21.80 4.45 -15.94
CA VAL A 507 22.36 5.61 -16.62
C VAL A 507 21.24 6.57 -16.96
N ILE A 508 21.29 7.79 -16.42
CA ILE A 508 20.32 8.85 -16.72
C ILE A 508 20.81 9.63 -17.94
N ARG A 509 19.95 9.80 -18.94
CA ARG A 509 20.18 10.71 -20.07
C ARG A 509 19.10 11.78 -20.11
N TYR A 510 19.48 12.96 -20.61
CA TYR A 510 18.61 14.13 -20.57
C TYR A 510 18.82 15.04 -21.78
N THR A 511 17.85 15.92 -22.00
CA THR A 511 17.88 17.01 -23.00
C THR A 511 17.38 18.29 -22.33
N LEU A 512 17.81 19.45 -22.86
CA LEU A 512 17.48 20.78 -22.31
C LEU A 512 16.62 21.63 -23.28
N ASP A 513 16.31 21.08 -24.45
CA ASP A 513 15.54 21.72 -25.52
C ASP A 513 14.13 21.11 -25.66
N GLY A 514 13.75 20.17 -24.79
CA GLY A 514 12.48 19.45 -24.85
C GLY A 514 12.43 18.31 -25.89
N SER A 515 13.52 17.99 -26.59
CA SER A 515 13.60 16.80 -27.44
C SER A 515 13.62 15.50 -26.62
N GLU A 516 13.21 14.37 -27.18
CA GLU A 516 13.21 13.10 -26.43
C GLU A 516 14.64 12.58 -26.18
N PRO A 517 15.02 12.26 -24.93
CA PRO A 517 16.35 11.72 -24.64
C PRO A 517 16.50 10.30 -25.17
N ASP A 518 17.41 10.09 -26.11
CA ASP A 518 17.74 8.79 -26.68
C ASP A 518 18.84 8.05 -25.89
N SER A 519 18.99 6.75 -26.12
CA SER A 519 19.91 5.88 -25.36
C SER A 519 21.38 5.98 -25.78
N ILE A 520 21.71 6.69 -26.86
CA ILE A 520 23.03 6.67 -27.51
C ILE A 520 23.66 8.08 -27.55
N LYS A 521 22.96 9.06 -28.13
CA LYS A 521 23.45 10.41 -28.45
C LYS A 521 23.21 11.42 -27.32
N SER A 522 22.10 11.29 -26.59
CA SER A 522 21.73 12.26 -25.55
C SER A 522 22.74 12.31 -24.39
N PRO A 523 23.10 13.49 -23.86
CA PRO A 523 24.08 13.61 -22.78
C PRO A 523 23.77 12.74 -21.56
N VAL A 524 24.81 12.14 -20.97
CA VAL A 524 24.72 11.38 -19.72
C VAL A 524 24.80 12.35 -18.52
N TYR A 525 23.85 12.26 -17.60
CA TYR A 525 23.87 13.04 -16.37
C TYR A 525 24.96 12.52 -15.43
N LYS A 526 25.92 13.40 -15.08
CA LYS A 526 27.05 13.09 -14.17
C LYS A 526 27.09 14.01 -12.95
N ALA A 527 26.60 15.24 -13.09
CA ALA A 527 26.64 16.28 -12.09
C ALA A 527 25.42 17.20 -12.26
N PRO A 528 25.05 18.00 -11.24
CA PRO A 528 23.96 18.97 -11.33
C PRO A 528 24.10 19.88 -12.57
N ILE A 529 22.98 20.19 -13.21
CA ILE A 529 22.91 20.98 -14.43
C ILE A 529 22.59 22.42 -14.05
N ASN A 530 23.43 23.37 -14.46
CA ASN A 530 23.15 24.78 -14.27
C ASN A 530 22.33 25.32 -15.45
N ILE A 531 21.22 26.01 -15.15
CA ILE A 531 20.36 26.61 -16.16
C ILE A 531 20.21 28.12 -15.90
N GLY A 532 20.60 28.91 -16.89
CA GLY A 532 20.55 30.38 -16.87
C GLY A 532 19.47 30.99 -17.75
N LYS A 533 18.61 30.18 -18.37
CA LYS A 533 17.48 30.59 -19.24
C LYS A 533 16.29 29.64 -19.07
N SER A 534 15.09 30.05 -19.48
CA SER A 534 13.94 29.15 -19.50
C SER A 534 14.27 27.88 -20.29
N THR A 535 14.05 26.72 -19.68
CA THR A 535 14.57 25.43 -20.15
C THR A 535 13.54 24.34 -19.91
N VAL A 536 13.34 23.47 -20.91
CA VAL A 536 12.53 22.25 -20.80
C VAL A 536 13.48 21.08 -20.62
N ILE A 537 13.48 20.48 -19.44
CA ILE A 537 14.34 19.33 -19.13
C ILE A 537 13.51 18.07 -19.31
N LYS A 538 13.91 17.21 -20.25
CA LYS A 538 13.44 15.83 -20.33
C LYS A 538 14.53 14.88 -19.87
N ALA A 539 14.19 13.85 -19.10
CA ALA A 539 15.14 12.86 -18.60
C ALA A 539 14.58 11.43 -18.64
N LYS A 540 15.45 10.46 -18.91
CA LYS A 540 15.10 9.04 -19.01
C LYS A 540 16.22 8.15 -18.49
N SER A 541 15.85 7.07 -17.82
CA SER A 541 16.79 6.09 -17.25
C SER A 541 16.98 4.90 -18.19
N TYR A 542 18.23 4.47 -18.34
CA TYR A 542 18.68 3.38 -19.20
C TYR A 542 19.54 2.38 -18.42
N LEU A 543 19.31 1.08 -18.61
CA LEU A 543 20.12 0.02 -18.05
C LEU A 543 20.14 -1.15 -19.03
N LYS A 544 21.31 -1.72 -19.30
CA LYS A 544 21.46 -2.84 -20.24
C LYS A 544 20.63 -4.03 -19.76
N GLY A 545 19.82 -4.62 -20.65
CA GLY A 545 18.93 -5.74 -20.33
C GLY A 545 17.56 -5.34 -19.74
N TRP A 546 17.30 -4.05 -19.53
CA TRP A 546 16.03 -3.55 -18.97
C TRP A 546 15.24 -2.74 -20.00
N ILE A 547 13.93 -2.62 -19.81
CA ILE A 547 13.10 -1.65 -20.54
C ILE A 547 13.37 -0.27 -19.92
N SER A 548 13.69 0.72 -20.77
CA SER A 548 13.94 2.10 -20.33
C SER A 548 12.73 2.68 -19.59
N SER A 549 12.96 3.65 -18.72
CA SER A 549 11.86 4.29 -17.99
C SER A 549 10.91 5.06 -18.90
N ASN A 550 9.78 5.54 -18.36
CA ASN A 550 9.06 6.65 -19.01
C ASN A 550 9.91 7.93 -18.98
N THR A 551 9.63 8.86 -19.89
CA THR A 551 10.27 10.19 -19.93
C THR A 551 9.70 11.06 -18.81
N THR A 552 10.56 11.62 -17.97
CA THR A 552 10.21 12.69 -17.03
C THR A 552 10.42 14.03 -17.73
N LEU A 553 9.46 14.95 -17.60
CA LEU A 553 9.51 16.29 -18.19
C LEU A 553 9.30 17.33 -17.09
N GLU A 554 10.18 18.33 -17.05
CA GLU A 554 10.02 19.49 -16.17
C GLU A 554 10.33 20.80 -16.90
N ASN A 555 9.49 21.81 -16.67
CA ASN A 555 9.65 23.14 -17.25
C ASN A 555 10.16 24.12 -16.19
N PHE A 556 11.22 24.86 -16.54
CA PHE A 556 11.77 25.93 -15.71
C PHE A 556 11.69 27.26 -16.45
N TYR A 557 11.24 28.30 -15.77
CA TYR A 557 10.96 29.61 -16.34
C TYR A 557 11.84 30.67 -15.69
N ARG A 558 12.63 31.36 -16.53
CA ARG A 558 13.41 32.51 -16.08
C ARG A 558 12.59 33.78 -16.21
N SER A 559 12.65 34.60 -15.17
CA SER A 559 12.18 35.99 -15.18
C SER A 559 13.12 36.82 -14.30
N ASN A 560 14.13 37.43 -14.90
CA ASN A 560 15.10 38.26 -14.16
C ASN A 560 14.58 39.68 -13.89
N LEU A 561 13.52 40.10 -14.57
CA LEU A 561 12.86 41.39 -14.38
C LEU A 561 11.51 41.20 -13.71
N SER A 562 11.19 42.06 -12.75
CA SER A 562 9.87 42.12 -12.12
C SER A 562 9.35 43.55 -12.22
N PRO A 563 8.12 43.77 -12.70
CA PRO A 563 7.54 45.10 -12.72
C PRO A 563 7.30 45.59 -11.28
N ASP A 564 7.36 46.90 -11.08
CA ASP A 564 7.03 47.53 -9.80
C ASP A 564 5.52 47.56 -9.55
N SER A 565 4.73 47.62 -10.62
CA SER A 565 3.27 47.58 -10.57
C SER A 565 2.67 47.13 -11.90
N ILE A 566 1.42 46.65 -11.84
CA ILE A 566 0.59 46.35 -13.00
C ILE A 566 -0.68 47.19 -12.99
N SER A 567 -1.16 47.57 -14.18
CA SER A 567 -2.51 48.12 -14.37
C SER A 567 -3.23 47.32 -15.44
N LEU A 568 -4.29 46.62 -15.05
CA LEU A 568 -5.18 45.91 -15.96
C LEU A 568 -6.18 46.91 -16.54
N VAL A 569 -6.08 47.19 -17.84
CA VAL A 569 -7.05 48.02 -18.58
C VAL A 569 -8.37 47.26 -18.71
N THR A 570 -8.29 45.95 -18.96
CA THR A 570 -9.43 45.05 -18.98
C THR A 570 -9.35 44.10 -17.79
N LEU A 571 -10.44 44.03 -17.02
CA LEU A 571 -10.54 43.12 -15.89
C LEU A 571 -10.80 41.68 -16.37
N PRO A 572 -10.22 40.67 -15.70
CA PRO A 572 -10.53 39.28 -15.99
C PRO A 572 -11.98 38.96 -15.62
N ASP A 573 -12.47 37.83 -16.13
CA ASP A 573 -13.79 37.31 -15.73
C ASP A 573 -13.84 37.10 -14.21
N LYS A 574 -14.95 37.54 -13.58
CA LYS A 574 -15.12 37.52 -12.11
C LYS A 574 -14.90 36.13 -11.51
N LYS A 575 -15.21 35.06 -12.24
CA LYS A 575 -15.05 33.68 -11.78
C LYS A 575 -13.59 33.26 -11.64
N PHE A 576 -12.71 33.86 -12.43
CA PHE A 576 -11.29 33.53 -12.54
C PHE A 576 -10.41 34.75 -12.24
N ALA A 577 -10.91 35.71 -11.46
CA ALA A 577 -10.13 36.86 -11.04
C ALA A 577 -9.20 36.48 -9.87
N VAL A 578 -7.90 36.71 -10.03
CA VAL A 578 -6.92 36.58 -8.95
C VAL A 578 -7.09 37.76 -8.00
N LYS A 579 -7.13 37.49 -6.68
CA LYS A 579 -7.44 38.49 -5.63
C LYS A 579 -6.25 39.37 -5.24
N THR A 580 -5.11 39.22 -5.89
CA THR A 580 -3.85 39.90 -5.52
C THR A 580 -3.58 41.10 -6.42
N ASN A 581 -2.92 42.13 -5.88
CA ASN A 581 -2.48 43.29 -6.65
C ASN A 581 -1.30 42.98 -7.60
N ASN A 582 -0.74 41.77 -7.55
CA ASN A 582 0.39 41.32 -8.35
C ASN A 582 0.01 40.25 -9.39
N ALA A 583 -1.27 40.22 -9.79
CA ALA A 583 -1.74 39.29 -10.81
C ALA A 583 -0.80 39.33 -12.03
N LEU A 584 -0.44 38.15 -12.55
CA LEU A 584 0.47 37.92 -13.67
C LEU A 584 1.98 38.08 -13.39
N PHE A 585 2.43 38.37 -12.17
CA PHE A 585 3.86 38.43 -11.85
C PHE A 585 4.19 38.04 -10.39
N ASP A 586 3.37 37.18 -9.77
CA ASP A 586 3.56 36.74 -8.39
C ASP A 586 4.50 35.53 -8.26
N GLY A 587 4.86 34.92 -9.39
CA GLY A 587 5.74 33.75 -9.47
C GLY A 587 5.02 32.44 -9.15
N GLU A 588 3.70 32.45 -8.97
CA GLU A 588 2.88 31.27 -8.81
C GLU A 588 2.46 30.73 -10.18
N LEU A 589 2.56 29.40 -10.33
CA LEU A 589 2.29 28.73 -11.60
C LEU A 589 0.94 28.03 -11.52
N GLY A 590 0.07 28.34 -12.47
CA GLY A 590 -1.24 27.70 -12.61
C GLY A 590 -1.13 26.19 -12.87
N PRO A 591 -1.97 25.37 -12.22
CA PRO A 591 -2.05 23.93 -12.48
C PRO A 591 -2.79 23.63 -13.79
N LEU A 592 -2.83 22.37 -14.22
CA LEU A 592 -3.64 21.95 -15.39
C LEU A 592 -5.16 22.07 -15.17
N SER A 593 -5.60 22.27 -13.94
CA SER A 593 -7.00 22.56 -13.60
C SER A 593 -7.23 24.08 -13.48
N PHE A 594 -8.47 24.51 -13.77
CA PHE A 594 -8.82 25.94 -13.85
C PHE A 594 -10.04 26.29 -12.99
N SER A 595 -10.22 25.67 -11.82
CA SER A 595 -11.32 26.03 -10.91
C SER A 595 -11.19 27.45 -10.36
N ALA A 596 -12.30 28.02 -9.87
CA ALA A 596 -12.28 29.33 -9.22
C ALA A 596 -11.27 29.35 -8.06
N GLY A 597 -10.45 30.41 -7.98
CA GLY A 597 -9.39 30.55 -6.97
C GLY A 597 -8.04 29.92 -7.33
N THR A 598 -7.86 29.43 -8.56
CA THR A 598 -6.54 29.07 -9.10
C THR A 598 -5.76 30.32 -9.55
N SER A 599 -4.44 30.20 -9.78
CA SER A 599 -3.57 31.31 -10.24
C SER A 599 -3.85 31.77 -11.67
N TRP A 600 -4.89 31.26 -12.33
CA TRP A 600 -5.25 31.64 -13.68
C TRP A 600 -6.17 32.87 -13.71
N THR A 601 -5.84 33.82 -14.59
CA THR A 601 -6.73 34.89 -15.04
C THR A 601 -7.32 34.55 -16.40
N ALA A 602 -8.62 34.80 -16.61
CA ALA A 602 -9.31 34.38 -17.83
C ALA A 602 -10.02 35.52 -18.56
N TYR A 603 -9.97 35.46 -19.89
CA TYR A 603 -10.51 36.46 -20.80
C TYR A 603 -11.26 35.78 -21.95
N ARG A 604 -12.46 36.27 -22.29
CA ARG A 604 -13.29 35.75 -23.41
C ARG A 604 -13.88 36.86 -24.25
N GLU A 605 -14.56 37.79 -23.60
CA GLU A 605 -15.30 38.86 -24.28
C GLU A 605 -14.38 39.99 -24.76
N THR A 606 -13.38 40.32 -23.94
CA THR A 606 -12.40 41.37 -24.20
C THR A 606 -10.99 40.79 -24.20
N PRO A 607 -10.04 41.39 -24.95
CA PRO A 607 -8.63 41.06 -24.83
C PRO A 607 -8.12 41.32 -23.41
N LEU A 608 -7.13 40.55 -22.96
CA LEU A 608 -6.26 41.00 -21.88
C LEU A 608 -5.50 42.22 -22.39
N GLU A 609 -5.60 43.33 -21.66
CA GLU A 609 -4.77 44.51 -21.85
C GLU A 609 -4.17 44.92 -20.51
N ALA A 610 -2.85 44.81 -20.37
CA ALA A 610 -2.14 45.10 -19.13
C ALA A 610 -0.93 45.99 -19.37
N PHE A 611 -0.75 46.99 -18.51
CA PHE A 611 0.46 47.80 -18.40
C PHE A 611 1.33 47.29 -17.25
N LEU A 612 2.58 47.01 -17.54
CA LEU A 612 3.61 46.62 -16.57
C LEU A 612 4.57 47.81 -16.44
N PHE A 613 4.68 48.38 -15.25
CA PHE A 613 5.45 49.58 -14.98
C PHE A 613 6.77 49.28 -14.28
N PHE A 614 7.81 50.02 -14.65
CA PHE A 614 9.10 50.01 -13.99
C PHE A 614 9.43 51.44 -13.53
N LYS A 615 9.72 51.61 -12.24
CA LYS A 615 10.13 52.90 -11.66
C LYS A 615 11.42 53.42 -12.29
N GLN A 616 12.32 52.51 -12.63
CA GLN A 616 13.55 52.80 -13.37
C GLN A 616 13.51 52.08 -14.72
N PRO A 617 13.88 52.74 -15.84
CA PRO A 617 13.87 52.09 -17.14
C PRO A 617 14.82 50.88 -17.20
N VAL A 618 14.30 49.74 -17.63
CA VAL A 618 15.00 48.46 -17.72
C VAL A 618 15.24 48.05 -19.17
N MET A 619 16.26 47.22 -19.41
CA MET A 619 16.51 46.60 -20.70
C MET A 619 15.71 45.30 -20.80
N VAL A 620 14.81 45.21 -21.78
CA VAL A 620 13.95 44.03 -22.01
C VAL A 620 14.20 43.49 -23.40
N GLY A 621 14.42 42.19 -23.54
CA GLY A 621 14.57 41.49 -24.82
C GLY A 621 13.53 40.40 -25.04
N SER A 622 12.79 39.99 -24.02
CA SER A 622 11.69 39.04 -24.18
C SER A 622 10.58 39.21 -23.16
N VAL A 623 9.37 38.92 -23.62
CA VAL A 623 8.18 38.75 -22.78
C VAL A 623 7.60 37.39 -23.09
N ALA A 624 7.38 36.56 -22.07
CA ALA A 624 6.71 35.28 -22.21
C ALA A 624 5.58 35.15 -21.21
N PHE A 625 4.61 34.29 -21.51
CA PHE A 625 3.57 33.93 -20.54
C PHE A 625 3.09 32.51 -20.79
N ARG A 626 2.48 31.92 -19.77
CA ARG A 626 1.89 30.59 -19.84
C ARG A 626 0.39 30.68 -20.06
N SER A 627 -0.13 29.71 -20.79
CA SER A 627 -1.56 29.59 -21.05
C SER A 627 -2.02 28.15 -20.96
N LEU A 628 -3.10 27.92 -20.23
CA LEU A 628 -3.79 26.64 -20.24
C LEU A 628 -4.53 26.49 -21.57
N ILE A 629 -4.38 25.33 -22.21
CA ILE A 629 -5.17 24.93 -23.37
C ILE A 629 -6.01 23.71 -22.97
N ASP A 630 -7.33 23.85 -23.06
CA ASP A 630 -8.30 22.79 -22.84
C ASP A 630 -9.44 22.99 -23.84
N ILE A 631 -9.33 22.25 -24.95
CA ILE A 631 -10.21 22.38 -26.11
C ILE A 631 -11.64 22.03 -25.72
N GLY A 632 -11.86 20.95 -24.96
CA GLY A 632 -13.19 20.55 -24.50
C GLY A 632 -13.88 21.61 -23.63
N SER A 633 -13.11 22.43 -22.94
CA SER A 633 -13.58 23.55 -22.11
C SER A 633 -13.55 24.90 -22.83
N PHE A 634 -13.38 24.91 -24.16
CA PHE A 634 -13.37 26.09 -25.01
C PHE A 634 -12.17 27.02 -24.71
N ILE A 635 -11.13 26.52 -24.05
CA ILE A 635 -9.91 27.27 -23.74
C ILE A 635 -8.91 27.04 -24.88
N MET A 636 -8.67 28.09 -25.65
CA MET A 636 -7.95 28.01 -26.93
C MET A 636 -6.66 28.83 -26.89
N PRO A 637 -5.69 28.52 -27.76
CA PRO A 637 -4.58 29.43 -28.03
C PRO A 637 -5.07 30.83 -28.38
N PRO A 638 -4.45 31.90 -27.88
CA PRO A 638 -4.85 33.25 -28.24
C PRO A 638 -4.74 33.45 -29.75
N SER A 639 -5.67 34.22 -30.32
CA SER A 639 -5.66 34.52 -31.76
C SER A 639 -4.49 35.43 -32.14
N GLU A 640 -4.07 36.27 -31.19
CA GLU A 640 -3.00 37.25 -31.40
C GLU A 640 -2.43 37.72 -30.07
N ILE A 641 -1.12 37.93 -30.04
CA ILE A 641 -0.35 38.49 -28.92
C ILE A 641 0.40 39.71 -29.44
N GLU A 642 0.31 40.83 -28.73
CA GLU A 642 1.08 42.04 -29.03
C GLU A 642 1.81 42.52 -27.78
N ILE A 643 3.09 42.81 -27.96
CA ILE A 643 3.97 43.37 -26.93
C ILE A 643 4.37 44.76 -27.40
N TRP A 644 4.02 45.78 -26.63
CA TRP A 644 4.41 47.15 -26.86
C TRP A 644 5.31 47.63 -25.72
N GLY A 645 6.20 48.57 -26.00
CA GLY A 645 7.03 49.17 -24.96
C GLY A 645 7.51 50.57 -25.30
N GLY A 646 7.80 51.34 -24.25
CA GLY A 646 8.15 52.74 -24.34
C GLY A 646 8.62 53.35 -23.02
N SER A 647 8.87 54.66 -23.03
CA SER A 647 9.26 55.45 -21.85
C SER A 647 8.07 55.80 -20.94
N ASN A 648 6.85 55.81 -21.48
CA ASN A 648 5.61 56.05 -20.74
C ASN A 648 4.42 55.50 -21.57
N THR A 649 3.21 55.60 -21.03
CA THR A 649 1.98 55.09 -21.67
C THR A 649 1.62 55.82 -22.98
N ALA A 650 2.10 57.04 -23.20
CA ALA A 650 1.85 57.83 -24.42
C ALA A 650 2.89 57.57 -25.53
N SER A 651 4.03 56.97 -25.21
CA SER A 651 5.18 56.80 -26.12
C SER A 651 5.51 55.33 -26.38
N LEU A 652 4.47 54.52 -26.66
CA LEU A 652 4.62 53.09 -26.90
C LEU A 652 4.90 52.79 -28.37
N SER A 653 5.75 51.81 -28.60
CA SER A 653 6.04 51.24 -29.93
C SER A 653 5.84 49.73 -29.88
N LEU A 654 5.34 49.15 -30.97
CA LEU A 654 5.17 47.70 -31.07
C LEU A 654 6.55 47.04 -31.10
N LEU A 655 6.83 46.19 -30.12
CA LEU A 655 8.08 45.44 -30.02
C LEU A 655 7.98 44.09 -30.70
N LYS A 656 6.86 43.40 -30.50
CA LYS A 656 6.61 42.09 -31.10
C LYS A 656 5.13 41.82 -31.28
N LYS A 657 4.80 41.12 -32.35
CA LYS A 657 3.49 40.56 -32.61
C LYS A 657 3.63 39.08 -32.94
N LEU A 658 2.80 38.25 -32.34
CA LEU A 658 2.79 36.79 -32.53
C LEU A 658 1.36 36.33 -32.78
N LYS A 659 1.20 35.42 -33.75
CA LYS A 659 -0.07 34.72 -34.02
C LYS A 659 0.12 33.24 -33.71
N PRO A 660 -0.32 32.77 -32.53
CA PRO A 660 -0.28 31.36 -32.19
C PRO A 660 -1.02 30.48 -33.19
N VAL A 661 -0.48 29.29 -33.45
CA VAL A 661 -1.12 28.28 -34.29
C VAL A 661 -2.35 27.73 -33.55
N GLN A 662 -3.49 27.73 -34.22
CA GLN A 662 -4.72 27.18 -33.67
C GLN A 662 -4.76 25.66 -33.86
N PRO A 663 -5.30 24.89 -32.91
CA PRO A 663 -5.40 23.45 -33.03
C PRO A 663 -6.31 23.06 -34.19
N THR A 664 -6.04 21.91 -34.79
CA THR A 664 -6.84 21.33 -35.90
C THR A 664 -7.70 20.15 -35.47
N LYS A 665 -7.53 19.69 -34.23
CA LYS A 665 -8.26 18.59 -33.60
C LYS A 665 -8.22 18.73 -32.08
N GLU A 666 -9.06 17.98 -31.40
CA GLU A 666 -9.07 17.89 -29.94
C GLU A 666 -7.82 17.18 -29.39
N SER A 667 -7.42 17.57 -28.17
CA SER A 667 -6.27 17.04 -27.46
C SER A 667 -6.52 17.05 -25.95
N MET A 668 -5.77 16.24 -25.20
CA MET A 668 -5.76 16.37 -23.74
C MET A 668 -5.29 17.77 -23.31
N PRO A 669 -5.75 18.29 -22.16
CA PRO A 669 -5.32 19.60 -21.67
C PRO A 669 -3.80 19.69 -21.49
N TYR A 670 -3.22 20.83 -21.85
CA TYR A 670 -1.78 21.10 -21.72
C TYR A 670 -1.53 22.58 -21.42
N ILE A 671 -0.31 22.90 -21.00
CA ILE A 671 0.10 24.29 -20.77
C ILE A 671 1.11 24.67 -21.83
N GLU A 672 0.80 25.72 -22.57
CA GLU A 672 1.66 26.28 -23.62
C GLU A 672 2.38 27.52 -23.09
N ASN A 673 3.64 27.70 -23.48
CA ASN A 673 4.42 28.89 -23.13
C ASN A 673 4.66 29.74 -24.38
N TYR A 674 4.01 30.89 -24.45
CA TYR A 674 4.18 31.83 -25.55
C TYR A 674 5.34 32.77 -25.26
N SER A 675 6.44 32.64 -26.01
CA SER A 675 7.61 33.51 -25.88
C SER A 675 7.72 34.50 -27.03
N CYS A 676 7.76 35.79 -26.71
CA CYS A 676 7.96 36.89 -27.64
C CYS A 676 9.36 37.48 -27.43
N SER A 677 10.33 37.03 -28.23
CA SER A 677 11.70 37.59 -28.24
C SER A 677 11.87 38.69 -29.30
N PHE A 678 12.59 39.75 -28.95
CA PHE A 678 12.87 40.92 -29.78
C PHE A 678 14.23 41.55 -29.42
N GLN A 679 14.70 42.52 -30.24
CA GLN A 679 15.95 43.24 -29.95
C GLN A 679 15.82 44.00 -28.62
N GLN A 680 16.81 43.85 -27.73
CA GLN A 680 16.77 44.48 -26.41
C GLN A 680 16.51 45.99 -26.51
N LYS A 681 15.52 46.45 -25.74
CA LYS A 681 15.10 47.86 -25.72
C LYS A 681 14.97 48.37 -24.30
N LYS A 682 15.39 49.62 -24.07
CA LYS A 682 15.20 50.31 -22.80
C LYS A 682 13.77 50.80 -22.70
N VAL A 683 13.03 50.33 -21.69
CA VAL A 683 11.61 50.64 -21.49
C VAL A 683 11.32 50.93 -20.02
N ALA A 684 10.36 51.81 -19.75
CA ALA A 684 9.79 52.01 -18.42
C ALA A 684 8.37 51.45 -18.32
N VAL A 685 7.72 51.17 -19.47
CA VAL A 685 6.38 50.60 -19.55
C VAL A 685 6.35 49.53 -20.64
N ILE A 686 5.76 48.38 -20.32
CA ILE A 686 5.35 47.37 -21.30
C ILE A 686 3.83 47.31 -21.33
N LYS A 687 3.22 47.26 -22.52
CA LYS A 687 1.80 46.92 -22.68
C LYS A 687 1.69 45.53 -23.33
N LEU A 688 1.07 44.60 -22.60
CA LEU A 688 0.75 43.25 -23.07
C LEU A 688 -0.70 43.23 -23.54
N ILE A 689 -0.92 42.78 -24.78
CA ILE A 689 -2.25 42.56 -25.34
C ILE A 689 -2.36 41.09 -25.76
N VAL A 690 -3.33 40.37 -25.21
CA VAL A 690 -3.61 38.98 -25.59
C VAL A 690 -5.07 38.84 -25.99
N LYS A 691 -5.31 38.49 -27.26
CA LYS A 691 -6.64 38.47 -27.86
C LYS A 691 -7.23 37.05 -27.84
N PRO A 692 -8.37 36.82 -27.17
CA PRO A 692 -9.11 35.57 -27.27
C PRO A 692 -9.55 35.27 -28.70
N LEU A 693 -9.85 34.01 -28.97
CA LEU A 693 -10.37 33.58 -30.25
C LEU A 693 -11.84 34.02 -30.37
N ARG A 694 -12.16 34.87 -31.34
CA ARG A 694 -13.52 35.43 -31.51
C ARG A 694 -14.55 34.41 -31.99
N SER A 695 -14.11 33.36 -32.68
CA SER A 695 -14.98 32.32 -33.21
C SER A 695 -14.23 31.00 -33.31
N LEU A 696 -14.75 29.97 -32.68
CA LEU A 696 -14.19 28.62 -32.66
C LEU A 696 -14.27 27.98 -34.04
N PRO A 697 -13.25 27.18 -34.42
CA PRO A 697 -13.14 26.61 -35.76
C PRO A 697 -14.25 25.60 -36.05
N ALA A 698 -14.52 25.37 -37.33
CA ALA A 698 -15.65 24.55 -37.78
C ALA A 698 -15.65 23.10 -37.26
N TRP A 699 -14.48 22.54 -36.98
CA TRP A 699 -14.32 21.18 -36.44
C TRP A 699 -14.65 21.07 -34.94
N HIS A 700 -14.67 22.19 -34.23
CA HIS A 700 -14.91 22.22 -32.79
C HIS A 700 -16.40 22.01 -32.46
N PRO A 701 -16.77 21.26 -31.40
CA PRO A 701 -18.17 21.07 -31.02
C PRO A 701 -18.94 22.38 -30.79
N GLY A 702 -18.26 23.38 -30.22
CA GLY A 702 -18.75 24.75 -30.02
C GLY A 702 -18.51 25.71 -31.19
N LYS A 703 -18.48 25.24 -32.44
CA LYS A 703 -18.21 26.07 -33.62
C LYS A 703 -18.97 27.39 -33.60
N GLY A 704 -18.32 28.48 -34.00
CA GLY A 704 -18.93 29.80 -34.02
C GLY A 704 -18.86 30.55 -32.68
N ASP A 705 -18.82 29.86 -31.54
CA ASP A 705 -18.75 30.46 -30.20
C ASP A 705 -17.34 31.02 -29.90
N LYS A 706 -17.20 31.84 -28.85
CA LYS A 706 -15.94 32.47 -28.44
C LYS A 706 -15.08 31.52 -27.62
N GLY A 707 -13.78 31.53 -27.87
CA GLY A 707 -12.77 30.82 -27.06
C GLY A 707 -12.29 31.64 -25.88
N TRP A 708 -11.99 30.97 -24.77
CA TRP A 708 -11.30 31.55 -23.61
C TRP A 708 -9.79 31.59 -23.82
N VAL A 709 -9.14 32.56 -23.19
CA VAL A 709 -7.69 32.56 -22.96
C VAL A 709 -7.44 32.66 -21.47
N PHE A 710 -6.62 31.74 -20.97
CA PHE A 710 -6.19 31.67 -19.57
C PHE A 710 -4.72 32.03 -19.48
N ILE A 711 -4.34 32.87 -18.52
CA ILE A 711 -2.96 33.33 -18.29
C ILE A 711 -2.72 33.39 -16.79
N ASP A 712 -1.63 32.81 -16.33
CA ASP A 712 -1.23 32.79 -14.91
C ASP A 712 -0.08 33.76 -14.62
N GLU A 713 1.01 33.68 -15.39
CA GLU A 713 2.27 34.36 -15.07
C GLU A 713 2.96 34.91 -16.34
N VAL A 714 3.56 36.08 -16.22
CA VAL A 714 4.34 36.78 -17.25
C VAL A 714 5.82 36.82 -16.84
N PHE A 715 6.67 36.31 -17.72
CA PHE A 715 8.12 36.26 -17.56
C PHE A 715 8.79 37.33 -18.41
N LEU A 716 9.64 38.16 -17.80
CA LEU A 716 10.31 39.30 -18.43
C LEU A 716 11.82 39.06 -18.37
N ASN A 717 12.48 39.10 -19.53
CA ASN A 717 13.95 38.94 -19.62
C ASN A 717 14.69 39.90 -20.53
#